data_AF-A0A9X1AGZ5-F1
#
_entry.id   AF-A0A9X1AGZ5-F1
#
_cell.length_a   1.000
_cell.length_b   1.000
_cell.length_c   1.000
_cell.angle_alpha   90.00
_cell.angle_beta   90.00
_cell.angle_gamma   90.00
#
_symmetry.space_group_name_H-M   'P 1'
#
loop_
_entity.id
_entity.type
_entity.pdbx_description
1 polymer ?
#
loop_
_entity_poly.entity_id
_entity_poly.type
_entity_poly.pdbx_seq_one_letter_code
_entity_poly.pdbx_strand_id
1 'polypeptide(L)'
;MNYNSVRENRRERLKRMLVPQSAVFIGGASIVPAIDYCRTRGFRGNIYIVNPRRNELAGIPCVPNVGDLPEIPDVTFLAVPRENVVGVVRELSGIGVAGAICNTSGFSEMHGGEQSQRDLVKAAGEMPIIGPNCPGVANFADRSVFMMDHFGVHDENGSVALISNGGSYLSDLGCSDRSLPLAYSIGLGNQAMVTVADIMDVVLDDERIRAVNLYLEGIRDPAVLSAAALKAARKDIPVVVIKGGRTSAGRRATESHTASRAGDDIVTSALFKRLGFVEVRTPTEALETLKMLVYAPRVKGRRTAFATSSGSYAVLGGDIAEFNGLDLQPPSAEAAAELEKYLPPFVHPANPLDISSGQNAGFDGNLNIYRAYLSDDRDVALSVMCFPPEGGWDPQIWNVTTQAFAQAARERRMPAAFVNTLPEALPKSIRERMIADGLVPLQGMEDGIRAVSNAVRSSELADVLSQRTDEEILVPTYRTGLTEEIAFDEASAKAELGASGIAVPRSIVVTPDQTGRLDELDFPVAVKALSAGLAHKSELGAVVLRLGTPEEAWQAVRTMAEKLKHVAPEISISSFLVEEMVKDGVGELLVGIHRVDPMGLTLTIGTSGTEGELLRDTATILLPSSRAMIAEALRSLKLFQLLDGWRGRTKGDVEAAVDVIQKFAQFAISKGERFVEAEINPLIVRPMGQGAVAVDAVMRLARHQLAQRISILTHKISEMGLPTSITSRLRIPLISAPMQHVSGPELVSAVCRKGAIGAFPTLNARSPEELDQWLSRIEKACAESDDISAPFCPNIVMRRSSEALQADVDVLVKHRVKIVLASVGSPEAIIPQLHDVGCTVLTDVATMRHAEKAIRVGADGLVLLSAGAGGQTGWLNGLSFVRAVRSIYDGPVGLAGGLSDGHALWAARVLGCDFGMMGTRFIATHESLAPQGHKQMVVNAGIDDILLTKAINGFDANYLRQSILDVGLDLAELQIPLSVDEARKRFSADLAGTGPKRWTDIWSAGHTVSAVSEIQSAGEVVDEIADEYHTAMGETGALVSAAEPAAQSAIGARDQRKRPRKKRGGG
;
A
#
# COMPACT_ATOMS: atom_id res chain seq x y z
N MET A 1 0.35 -15.39 -6.62
CA MET A 1 -1.05 -15.82 -6.38
C MET A 1 -1.98 -14.70 -6.78
N ASN A 2 -3.11 -15.01 -7.41
CA ASN A 2 -4.01 -14.03 -8.00
C ASN A 2 -4.79 -13.30 -6.89
N TYR A 3 -4.62 -11.99 -6.71
CA TYR A 3 -5.24 -11.21 -5.63
C TYR A 3 -6.78 -11.38 -5.58
N ASN A 4 -7.40 -11.56 -6.75
CA ASN A 4 -8.84 -11.81 -6.88
C ASN A 4 -9.30 -13.15 -6.28
N SER A 5 -8.50 -14.23 -6.36
CA SER A 5 -8.92 -15.54 -5.86
C SER A 5 -8.92 -15.60 -4.32
N VAL A 6 -7.99 -14.90 -3.67
CA VAL A 6 -7.95 -14.79 -2.20
C VAL A 6 -9.15 -13.99 -1.69
N ARG A 7 -9.53 -12.92 -2.38
CA ARG A 7 -10.69 -12.09 -2.04
C ARG A 7 -12.00 -12.85 -2.19
N GLU A 8 -12.16 -13.61 -3.26
CA GLU A 8 -13.36 -14.42 -3.50
C GLU A 8 -13.51 -15.54 -2.46
N ASN A 9 -12.42 -16.24 -2.11
CA ASN A 9 -12.43 -17.23 -1.03
C ASN A 9 -12.79 -16.60 0.33
N ARG A 10 -12.20 -15.44 0.66
CA ARG A 10 -12.53 -14.69 1.89
C ARG A 10 -14.02 -14.33 1.94
N ARG A 11 -14.57 -13.86 0.82
CA ARG A 11 -15.97 -13.46 0.71
C ARG A 11 -16.93 -14.62 1.00
N GLU A 12 -16.69 -15.79 0.43
CA GLU A 12 -17.51 -16.98 0.67
C GLU A 12 -17.41 -17.47 2.12
N ARG A 13 -16.23 -17.37 2.74
CA ARG A 13 -16.06 -17.65 4.17
C ARG A 13 -16.82 -16.65 5.05
N LEU A 14 -16.80 -15.36 4.73
CA LEU A 14 -17.56 -14.34 5.46
C LEU A 14 -19.07 -14.59 5.39
N LYS A 15 -19.60 -15.02 4.24
CA LYS A 15 -21.02 -15.43 4.13
C LYS A 15 -21.36 -16.54 5.10
N ARG A 16 -20.53 -17.59 5.18
CA ARG A 16 -20.69 -18.67 6.16
C ARG A 16 -20.64 -18.18 7.61
N MET A 17 -19.80 -17.19 7.92
CA MET A 17 -19.74 -16.61 9.26
C MET A 17 -20.99 -15.81 9.63
N LEU A 18 -21.65 -15.15 8.66
CA LEU A 18 -22.87 -14.35 8.91
C LEU A 18 -24.14 -15.20 8.98
N VAL A 19 -24.14 -16.39 8.38
CA VAL A 19 -25.24 -17.37 8.43
C VAL A 19 -24.69 -18.77 8.76
N PRO A 20 -24.12 -18.97 9.97
CA PRO A 20 -23.47 -20.22 10.35
C PRO A 20 -24.48 -21.30 10.77
N GLN A 21 -24.12 -22.56 10.51
CA GLN A 21 -24.83 -23.74 11.02
C GLN A 21 -24.22 -24.25 12.34
N SER A 22 -22.97 -23.89 12.62
CA SER A 22 -22.28 -24.24 13.86
C SER A 22 -21.37 -23.13 14.36
N ALA A 23 -21.35 -22.93 15.67
CA ALA A 23 -20.57 -21.88 16.33
C ALA A 23 -19.78 -22.45 17.51
N VAL A 24 -18.54 -21.99 17.67
CA VAL A 24 -17.72 -22.31 18.84
C VAL A 24 -17.36 -21.05 19.62
N PHE A 25 -17.49 -21.11 20.94
CA PHE A 25 -17.06 -20.06 21.85
C PHE A 25 -15.80 -20.52 22.60
N ILE A 26 -14.73 -19.74 22.50
CA ILE A 26 -13.45 -20.05 23.14
C ILE A 26 -13.12 -18.96 24.14
N GLY A 27 -13.18 -19.29 25.43
CA GLY A 27 -13.02 -18.29 26.49
C GLY A 27 -13.35 -18.80 27.89
N GLY A 28 -13.27 -17.89 28.86
CA GLY A 28 -13.58 -18.14 30.27
C GLY A 28 -15.05 -17.86 30.61
N ALA A 29 -15.32 -17.30 31.79
CA ALA A 29 -16.68 -16.87 32.14
C ALA A 29 -17.18 -15.68 31.29
N SER A 30 -16.27 -14.94 30.65
CA SER A 30 -16.57 -13.77 29.83
C SER A 30 -17.38 -14.07 28.56
N ILE A 31 -17.38 -15.31 28.07
CA ILE A 31 -18.18 -15.70 26.88
C ILE A 31 -19.65 -16.01 27.20
N VAL A 32 -20.00 -16.21 28.48
CA VAL A 32 -21.36 -16.59 28.88
C VAL A 32 -22.41 -15.57 28.42
N PRO A 33 -22.23 -14.24 28.58
CA PRO A 33 -23.19 -13.27 28.07
C PRO A 33 -23.42 -13.37 26.55
N ALA A 34 -22.38 -13.62 25.75
CA ALA A 34 -22.57 -13.79 24.31
C ALA A 34 -23.31 -15.07 23.95
N ILE A 35 -23.07 -16.16 24.69
CA ILE A 35 -23.80 -17.42 24.51
C ILE A 35 -25.27 -17.24 24.85
N ASP A 36 -25.56 -16.59 25.98
CA ASP A 36 -26.92 -16.32 26.41
C ASP A 36 -27.64 -15.40 25.42
N TYR A 37 -26.96 -14.39 24.89
CA TYR A 37 -27.53 -13.52 23.87
C TYR A 37 -27.82 -14.27 22.56
N CYS A 38 -26.87 -15.09 22.09
CA CYS A 38 -27.04 -15.97 20.93
C CYS A 38 -28.26 -16.88 21.08
N ARG A 39 -28.42 -17.50 22.26
CA ARG A 39 -29.54 -18.42 22.57
C ARG A 39 -30.87 -17.72 22.72
N THR A 40 -30.92 -16.59 23.42
CA THR A 40 -32.15 -15.80 23.63
C THR A 40 -32.68 -15.20 22.33
N ARG A 41 -31.79 -14.94 21.35
CA ARG A 41 -32.15 -14.54 19.99
C ARG A 41 -32.56 -15.71 19.08
N GLY A 42 -32.46 -16.94 19.56
CA GLY A 42 -33.00 -18.12 18.90
C GLY A 42 -32.12 -18.70 17.79
N PHE A 43 -30.78 -18.63 17.95
CA PHE A 43 -29.84 -19.30 17.06
C PHE A 43 -30.19 -20.79 16.91
N ARG A 44 -30.24 -21.27 15.66
CA ARG A 44 -30.71 -22.63 15.33
C ARG A 44 -29.58 -23.64 15.13
N GLY A 45 -28.33 -23.17 15.04
CA GLY A 45 -27.16 -24.01 14.83
C GLY A 45 -26.62 -24.66 16.10
N ASN A 46 -25.61 -25.52 15.94
CA ASN A 46 -24.92 -26.16 17.05
C ASN A 46 -24.01 -25.14 17.78
N ILE A 47 -23.98 -25.19 19.11
CA ILE A 47 -23.10 -24.35 19.94
C ILE A 47 -22.11 -25.25 20.68
N TYR A 48 -20.82 -24.98 20.50
CA TYR A 48 -19.72 -25.65 21.18
C TYR A 48 -18.93 -24.67 22.06
N ILE A 49 -18.30 -25.18 23.11
CA ILE A 49 -17.46 -24.38 24.00
C ILE A 49 -16.10 -25.07 24.16
N VAL A 50 -15.02 -24.31 23.99
CA VAL A 50 -13.65 -24.77 24.27
C VAL A 50 -13.15 -24.09 25.54
N ASN A 51 -12.87 -24.89 26.57
CA ASN A 51 -12.23 -24.43 27.80
C ASN A 51 -11.36 -25.54 28.42
N PRO A 52 -10.05 -25.33 28.64
CA PRO A 52 -9.16 -26.38 29.14
C PRO A 52 -9.35 -26.70 30.64
N ARG A 53 -10.11 -25.89 31.40
CA ARG A 53 -10.23 -26.01 32.86
C ARG A 53 -11.63 -26.34 33.36
N ARG A 54 -12.67 -26.02 32.59
CA ARG A 54 -14.07 -26.17 33.00
C ARG A 54 -14.73 -27.25 32.15
N ASN A 55 -15.57 -28.06 32.77
CA ASN A 55 -16.33 -29.11 32.09
C ASN A 55 -17.65 -28.60 31.49
N GLU A 56 -18.15 -27.45 31.96
CA GLU A 56 -19.43 -26.86 31.52
C GLU A 56 -19.41 -25.33 31.66
N LEU A 57 -20.05 -24.62 30.72
CA LEU A 57 -20.31 -23.18 30.74
C LEU A 57 -21.69 -22.89 30.11
N ALA A 58 -22.46 -21.96 30.69
CA ALA A 58 -23.81 -21.61 30.21
C ALA A 58 -24.78 -22.82 30.01
N GLY A 59 -24.58 -23.89 30.78
CA GLY A 59 -25.35 -25.14 30.65
C GLY A 59 -24.92 -26.03 29.47
N ILE A 60 -23.78 -25.75 28.84
CA ILE A 60 -23.26 -26.49 27.68
C ILE A 60 -21.92 -27.14 28.05
N PRO A 61 -21.72 -28.45 27.75
CA PRO A 61 -20.44 -29.13 27.99
C PRO A 61 -19.28 -28.48 27.22
N CYS A 62 -18.12 -28.40 27.87
CA CYS A 62 -16.90 -27.86 27.28
C CYS A 62 -15.98 -28.99 26.81
N VAL A 63 -15.33 -28.80 25.67
CA VAL A 63 -14.17 -29.60 25.25
C VAL A 63 -12.86 -28.90 25.64
N PRO A 64 -11.77 -29.63 25.95
CA PRO A 64 -10.55 -28.99 26.45
C PRO A 64 -9.73 -28.31 25.36
N ASN A 65 -9.73 -28.83 24.12
CA ASN A 65 -8.96 -28.30 22.99
C ASN A 65 -9.81 -28.15 21.73
N VAL A 66 -9.32 -27.34 20.78
CA VAL A 66 -9.98 -27.12 19.48
C VAL A 66 -10.06 -28.41 18.65
N GLY A 67 -9.06 -29.29 18.75
CA GLY A 67 -9.05 -30.59 18.05
C GLY A 67 -10.08 -31.59 18.54
N ASP A 68 -10.68 -31.37 19.72
CA ASP A 68 -11.69 -32.25 20.32
C ASP A 68 -13.13 -31.85 19.90
N LEU A 69 -13.27 -30.85 19.02
CA LEU A 69 -14.57 -30.43 18.50
C LEU A 69 -15.18 -31.54 17.64
N PRO A 70 -16.50 -31.81 17.77
CA PRO A 70 -17.16 -32.90 17.05
C PRO A 70 -17.34 -32.62 15.55
N GLU A 71 -17.30 -31.34 15.14
CA GLU A 71 -17.35 -30.89 13.75
C GLU A 71 -16.50 -29.63 13.57
N ILE A 72 -16.19 -29.28 12.32
CA ILE A 72 -15.50 -28.03 11.99
C ILE A 72 -16.52 -26.88 12.05
N PRO A 73 -16.38 -25.92 12.98
CA PRO A 73 -17.36 -24.85 13.13
C PRO A 73 -17.32 -23.85 11.96
N ASP A 74 -18.47 -23.24 11.64
CA ASP A 74 -18.55 -22.15 10.68
C ASP A 74 -17.99 -20.84 11.26
N VAL A 75 -18.25 -20.56 12.53
CA VAL A 75 -17.80 -19.32 13.18
C VAL A 75 -17.21 -19.60 14.56
N THR A 76 -16.13 -18.88 14.88
CA THR A 76 -15.55 -18.88 16.23
C THR A 76 -15.71 -17.53 16.90
N PHE A 77 -16.20 -17.49 18.12
CA PHE A 77 -16.14 -16.31 19.00
C PHE A 77 -15.00 -16.47 20.00
N LEU A 78 -13.98 -15.63 19.89
CA LEU A 78 -12.74 -15.72 20.66
C LEU A 78 -12.65 -14.61 21.71
N ALA A 79 -12.63 -15.01 22.99
CA ALA A 79 -12.41 -14.13 24.13
C ALA A 79 -11.48 -14.80 25.16
N VAL A 80 -10.23 -14.97 24.76
CA VAL A 80 -9.13 -15.49 25.59
C VAL A 80 -8.10 -14.38 25.89
N PRO A 81 -7.23 -14.54 26.91
CA PRO A 81 -6.13 -13.60 27.13
C PRO A 81 -5.28 -13.43 25.87
N ARG A 82 -4.82 -12.20 25.62
CA ARG A 82 -4.07 -11.81 24.41
C ARG A 82 -2.94 -12.77 24.04
N GLU A 83 -2.17 -13.20 25.02
CA GLU A 83 -0.99 -14.08 24.86
C GLU A 83 -1.35 -15.41 24.16
N ASN A 84 -2.60 -15.87 24.32
CA ASN A 84 -3.06 -17.16 23.79
C ASN A 84 -3.75 -17.04 22.43
N VAL A 85 -4.16 -15.83 22.01
CA VAL A 85 -4.97 -15.60 20.81
C VAL A 85 -4.27 -16.14 19.56
N VAL A 86 -2.98 -15.84 19.38
CA VAL A 86 -2.21 -16.26 18.20
C VAL A 86 -2.10 -17.79 18.10
N GLY A 87 -1.95 -18.48 19.24
CA GLY A 87 -1.90 -19.94 19.30
C GLY A 87 -3.24 -20.57 18.90
N VAL A 88 -4.33 -20.09 19.50
CA VAL A 88 -5.69 -20.58 19.20
C VAL A 88 -6.07 -20.34 17.74
N VAL A 89 -5.76 -19.15 17.20
CA VAL A 89 -6.04 -18.83 15.79
C VAL A 89 -5.26 -19.75 14.84
N ARG A 90 -4.03 -20.12 15.18
CA ARG A 90 -3.23 -21.07 14.38
C ARG A 90 -3.89 -22.45 14.34
N GLU A 91 -4.41 -22.92 15.47
CA GLU A 91 -5.14 -24.19 15.55
C GLU A 91 -6.43 -24.16 14.73
N LEU A 92 -7.24 -23.10 14.88
CA LEU A 92 -8.48 -22.90 14.13
C LEU A 92 -8.25 -22.85 12.61
N SER A 93 -7.20 -22.15 12.19
CA SER A 93 -6.79 -22.09 10.78
C SER A 93 -6.36 -23.47 10.28
N GLY A 94 -5.63 -24.24 11.10
CA GLY A 94 -5.16 -25.59 10.78
C GLY A 94 -6.28 -26.61 10.57
N ILE A 95 -7.38 -26.53 11.31
CA ILE A 95 -8.55 -27.41 11.13
C ILE A 95 -9.53 -26.91 10.05
N GLY A 96 -9.33 -25.70 9.51
CA GLY A 96 -10.11 -25.17 8.40
C GLY A 96 -11.43 -24.48 8.78
N VAL A 97 -11.51 -23.84 9.96
CA VAL A 97 -12.67 -23.01 10.35
C VAL A 97 -12.93 -21.90 9.33
N ALA A 98 -14.21 -21.55 9.09
CA ALA A 98 -14.54 -20.53 8.09
C ALA A 98 -14.07 -19.13 8.51
N GLY A 99 -14.19 -18.77 9.79
CA GLY A 99 -13.47 -17.63 10.36
C GLY A 99 -13.70 -17.37 11.84
N ALA A 100 -13.06 -16.32 12.36
CA ALA A 100 -13.09 -15.97 13.78
C ALA A 100 -13.48 -14.51 14.03
N ILE A 101 -14.26 -14.30 15.09
CA ILE A 101 -14.59 -13.01 15.69
C ILE A 101 -13.73 -12.88 16.93
N CYS A 102 -12.73 -12.00 16.90
CA CYS A 102 -11.76 -11.82 17.97
C CYS A 102 -12.14 -10.61 18.83
N ASN A 103 -12.85 -10.88 19.93
CA ASN A 103 -13.22 -9.83 20.88
C ASN A 103 -12.02 -9.31 21.69
N THR A 104 -11.02 -10.15 21.95
CA THR A 104 -9.85 -9.81 22.75
C THR A 104 -9.15 -8.54 22.27
N SER A 105 -8.85 -7.63 23.21
CA SER A 105 -8.07 -6.42 23.01
C SER A 105 -6.59 -6.61 23.39
N GLY A 106 -5.80 -5.55 23.21
CA GLY A 106 -4.38 -5.42 23.47
C GLY A 106 -3.46 -5.56 22.26
N PHE A 107 -3.97 -5.30 21.06
CA PHE A 107 -3.24 -5.37 19.80
C PHE A 107 -2.83 -3.97 19.32
N SER A 108 -3.01 -3.62 18.04
CA SER A 108 -2.50 -2.36 17.49
C SER A 108 -3.03 -1.11 18.17
N GLU A 109 -4.19 -1.16 18.82
CA GLU A 109 -4.73 -0.06 19.64
C GLU A 109 -3.83 0.30 20.84
N MET A 110 -2.95 -0.61 21.25
CA MET A 110 -1.94 -0.34 22.29
C MET A 110 -0.57 -0.08 21.68
N HIS A 111 0.19 0.82 22.31
CA HIS A 111 1.59 1.05 21.95
C HIS A 111 2.39 -0.26 22.05
N GLY A 112 3.09 -0.61 20.96
CA GLY A 112 3.87 -1.86 20.86
C GLY A 112 3.05 -3.11 20.49
N GLY A 113 1.73 -3.02 20.36
CA GLY A 113 0.88 -4.17 19.98
C GLY A 113 0.78 -4.45 18.48
N GLU A 114 1.42 -3.63 17.63
CA GLU A 114 1.46 -3.85 16.18
C GLU A 114 2.05 -5.20 15.79
N GLN A 115 3.14 -5.62 16.44
CA GLN A 115 3.79 -6.89 16.15
C GLN A 115 2.86 -8.06 16.47
N SER A 116 2.19 -8.03 17.63
CA SER A 116 1.20 -9.05 18.00
C SER A 116 0.05 -9.12 17.01
N GLN A 117 -0.38 -7.99 16.44
CA GLN A 117 -1.41 -7.99 15.39
C GLN A 117 -0.88 -8.59 14.08
N ARG A 118 0.38 -8.31 13.70
CA ARG A 118 1.01 -8.94 12.54
C ARG A 118 1.13 -10.45 12.72
N ASP A 119 1.47 -10.91 13.91
CA ASP A 119 1.56 -12.33 14.26
C ASP A 119 0.18 -13.00 14.23
N LEU A 120 -0.88 -12.30 14.69
CA LEU A 120 -2.27 -12.74 14.58
C LEU A 120 -2.68 -12.94 13.11
N VAL A 121 -2.44 -11.94 12.25
CA VAL A 121 -2.74 -12.02 10.81
C VAL A 121 -1.96 -13.18 10.17
N LYS A 122 -0.68 -13.35 10.53
CA LYS A 122 0.16 -14.45 10.03
C LYS A 122 -0.36 -15.82 10.47
N ALA A 123 -0.83 -15.96 11.71
CA ALA A 123 -1.38 -17.20 12.22
C ALA A 123 -2.73 -17.56 11.58
N ALA A 124 -3.54 -16.55 11.23
CA ALA A 124 -4.82 -16.75 10.57
C ALA A 124 -4.67 -17.28 9.13
N GLY A 125 -3.64 -16.83 8.41
CA GLY A 125 -3.43 -17.20 7.01
C GLY A 125 -4.58 -16.70 6.13
N GLU A 126 -5.30 -17.62 5.48
CA GLU A 126 -6.48 -17.29 4.66
C GLU A 126 -7.79 -17.19 5.46
N MET A 127 -7.79 -17.63 6.74
CA MET A 127 -8.97 -17.59 7.58
C MET A 127 -9.30 -16.12 7.95
N PRO A 128 -10.48 -15.58 7.58
CA PRO A 128 -10.87 -14.23 7.97
C PRO A 128 -10.97 -14.05 9.49
N ILE A 129 -10.49 -12.90 9.95
CA ILE A 129 -10.65 -12.43 11.32
C ILE A 129 -11.40 -11.10 11.32
N ILE A 130 -12.55 -11.08 11.99
CA ILE A 130 -13.25 -9.88 12.42
C ILE A 130 -12.66 -9.45 13.76
N GLY A 131 -12.18 -8.21 13.88
CA GLY A 131 -11.38 -7.74 15.01
C GLY A 131 -9.87 -7.64 14.69
N PRO A 132 -8.99 -7.77 15.70
CA PRO A 132 -9.28 -7.93 17.13
C PRO A 132 -9.94 -6.68 17.73
N ASN A 133 -10.19 -6.69 19.04
CA ASN A 133 -10.80 -5.58 19.77
C ASN A 133 -12.17 -5.15 19.18
N CYS A 134 -13.04 -6.12 18.93
CA CYS A 134 -14.36 -5.87 18.34
C CYS A 134 -15.51 -6.32 19.25
N PRO A 135 -16.67 -5.64 19.22
CA PRO A 135 -17.83 -6.06 20.01
C PRO A 135 -18.40 -7.39 19.51
N GLY A 136 -18.40 -7.62 18.18
CA GLY A 136 -18.84 -8.85 17.55
C GLY A 136 -19.72 -8.62 16.32
N VAL A 137 -20.54 -9.62 15.99
CA VAL A 137 -21.42 -9.65 14.81
C VAL A 137 -22.82 -10.04 15.25
N ALA A 138 -23.83 -9.30 14.80
CA ALA A 138 -25.23 -9.67 14.92
C ALA A 138 -25.92 -9.61 13.55
N ASN A 139 -26.43 -10.75 13.10
CA ASN A 139 -27.39 -10.88 12.01
C ASN A 139 -28.73 -11.26 12.64
N PHE A 140 -29.59 -10.26 12.87
CA PHE A 140 -30.92 -10.47 13.45
C PHE A 140 -31.87 -11.18 12.48
N ALA A 141 -31.69 -10.93 11.18
CA ALA A 141 -32.54 -11.49 10.14
C ALA A 141 -32.47 -13.02 10.07
N ASP A 142 -31.29 -13.61 10.35
CA ASP A 142 -31.09 -15.07 10.43
C ASP A 142 -30.78 -15.58 11.85
N ARG A 143 -31.11 -14.79 12.89
CA ARG A 143 -30.93 -15.14 14.31
C ARG A 143 -29.50 -15.58 14.68
N SER A 144 -28.50 -15.03 14.00
CA SER A 144 -27.10 -15.38 14.14
C SER A 144 -26.35 -14.26 14.85
N VAL A 145 -26.24 -14.37 16.18
CA VAL A 145 -25.74 -13.31 17.05
C VAL A 145 -24.56 -13.79 17.88
N PHE A 146 -23.39 -13.19 17.66
CA PHE A 146 -22.10 -13.53 18.27
C PHE A 146 -21.42 -12.25 18.78
N MET A 147 -21.90 -11.75 19.92
CA MET A 147 -21.54 -10.42 20.41
C MET A 147 -21.59 -10.35 21.94
N MET A 148 -20.70 -9.55 22.54
CA MET A 148 -20.70 -9.29 23.99
C MET A 148 -21.88 -8.41 24.44
N ASP A 149 -22.11 -7.32 23.70
CA ASP A 149 -23.11 -6.33 24.05
C ASP A 149 -24.51 -6.82 23.65
N HIS A 150 -25.48 -6.60 24.54
CA HIS A 150 -26.87 -6.96 24.30
C HIS A 150 -27.59 -5.77 23.67
N PHE A 151 -27.95 -5.91 22.41
CA PHE A 151 -28.80 -4.94 21.73
C PHE A 151 -30.28 -5.24 21.98
N GLY A 152 -31.11 -4.20 21.78
CA GLY A 152 -32.56 -4.26 21.90
C GLY A 152 -33.19 -5.40 21.07
N VAL A 153 -34.51 -5.58 21.21
CA VAL A 153 -35.22 -6.62 20.44
C VAL A 153 -35.44 -6.13 19.02
N HIS A 154 -34.73 -6.76 18.08
CA HIS A 154 -34.87 -6.55 16.64
C HIS A 154 -35.50 -7.78 15.99
N ASP A 155 -36.28 -7.57 14.94
CA ASP A 155 -37.04 -8.62 14.26
C ASP A 155 -36.28 -9.26 13.09
N GLU A 156 -36.86 -10.32 12.53
CA GLU A 156 -36.31 -11.05 11.37
C GLU A 156 -36.53 -10.31 10.04
N ASN A 157 -37.29 -9.21 10.03
CA ASN A 157 -37.67 -8.44 8.85
C ASN A 157 -36.85 -7.15 8.71
N GLY A 158 -35.75 -7.03 9.45
CA GLY A 158 -34.84 -5.91 9.34
C GLY A 158 -34.37 -5.68 7.90
N SER A 159 -34.07 -4.43 7.58
CA SER A 159 -33.63 -4.01 6.25
C SER A 159 -32.45 -3.04 6.28
N VAL A 160 -31.93 -2.73 7.47
CA VAL A 160 -30.77 -1.84 7.66
C VAL A 160 -29.57 -2.63 8.17
N ALA A 161 -28.41 -2.40 7.56
CA ALA A 161 -27.13 -2.90 8.06
C ALA A 161 -26.31 -1.76 8.69
N LEU A 162 -25.94 -1.89 9.96
CA LEU A 162 -25.00 -1.00 10.65
C LEU A 162 -23.62 -1.66 10.68
N ILE A 163 -22.61 -0.99 10.10
CA ILE A 163 -21.24 -1.50 10.05
C ILE A 163 -20.31 -0.43 10.61
N SER A 164 -19.52 -0.79 11.61
CA SER A 164 -18.68 0.17 12.33
C SER A 164 -17.31 -0.41 12.67
N ASN A 165 -16.27 0.43 12.66
CA ASN A 165 -15.00 0.10 13.30
C ASN A 165 -14.92 0.56 14.78
N GLY A 166 -15.82 1.45 15.23
CA GLY A 166 -15.98 1.86 16.63
C GLY A 166 -17.06 1.04 17.36
N GLY A 167 -16.71 0.45 18.50
CA GLY A 167 -17.59 -0.45 19.26
C GLY A 167 -18.80 0.25 19.90
N SER A 168 -18.56 1.26 20.76
CA SER A 168 -19.63 1.92 21.53
C SER A 168 -20.67 2.61 20.66
N TYR A 169 -20.26 3.22 19.55
CA TYR A 169 -21.18 3.81 18.58
C TYR A 169 -22.21 2.78 18.08
N LEU A 170 -21.74 1.58 17.70
CA LEU A 170 -22.60 0.51 17.23
C LEU A 170 -23.57 0.06 18.32
N SER A 171 -23.10 0.01 19.57
CA SER A 171 -23.92 -0.37 20.72
C SER A 171 -25.04 0.63 21.00
N ASP A 172 -24.77 1.93 20.89
CA ASP A 172 -25.78 2.97 21.06
C ASP A 172 -26.86 2.91 19.97
N LEU A 173 -26.47 2.73 18.70
CA LEU A 173 -27.43 2.62 17.60
C LEU A 173 -28.25 1.32 17.70
N GLY A 174 -27.60 0.20 18.05
CA GLY A 174 -28.27 -1.09 18.23
C GLY A 174 -29.25 -1.11 19.41
N CYS A 175 -29.09 -0.24 20.40
CA CYS A 175 -30.00 -0.08 21.52
C CYS A 175 -31.11 0.96 21.28
N SER A 176 -31.16 1.58 20.09
CA SER A 176 -32.12 2.62 19.80
C SER A 176 -33.56 2.11 19.76
N ASP A 177 -34.47 2.80 20.47
CA ASP A 177 -35.92 2.58 20.37
C ASP A 177 -36.56 3.43 19.24
N ARG A 178 -35.78 3.95 18.28
CA ARG A 178 -36.31 4.85 17.24
C ARG A 178 -37.05 4.16 16.08
N SER A 179 -37.48 2.90 16.26
CA SER A 179 -38.16 2.09 15.25
C SER A 179 -37.35 1.89 13.96
N LEU A 180 -36.03 1.75 14.07
CA LEU A 180 -35.16 1.37 12.96
C LEU A 180 -35.31 -0.14 12.69
N PRO A 181 -35.60 -0.58 11.45
CA PRO A 181 -35.70 -2.01 11.11
C PRO A 181 -34.29 -2.59 10.91
N LEU A 182 -33.62 -2.91 12.01
CA LEU A 182 -32.22 -3.36 12.02
C LEU A 182 -32.07 -4.84 11.66
N ALA A 183 -31.37 -5.15 10.57
CA ALA A 183 -31.02 -6.52 10.16
C ALA A 183 -29.63 -6.94 10.63
N TYR A 184 -28.62 -6.08 10.43
CA TYR A 184 -27.24 -6.38 10.78
C TYR A 184 -26.66 -5.30 11.68
N SER A 185 -25.88 -5.72 12.67
CA SER A 185 -25.04 -4.85 13.49
C SER A 185 -23.66 -5.50 13.62
N ILE A 186 -22.66 -4.93 12.94
CA ILE A 186 -21.34 -5.56 12.77
C ILE A 186 -20.24 -4.59 13.19
N GLY A 187 -19.52 -4.94 14.26
CA GLY A 187 -18.38 -4.18 14.76
C GLY A 187 -17.07 -4.86 14.42
N LEU A 188 -16.14 -4.12 13.81
CA LEU A 188 -14.89 -4.69 13.28
C LEU A 188 -13.63 -4.39 14.09
N GLY A 189 -13.70 -3.48 15.07
CA GLY A 189 -12.55 -3.11 15.89
C GLY A 189 -11.37 -2.62 15.06
N ASN A 190 -10.19 -3.22 15.28
CA ASN A 190 -8.94 -2.83 14.61
C ASN A 190 -8.88 -3.14 13.11
N GLN A 191 -9.81 -3.95 12.59
CA GLN A 191 -9.86 -4.35 11.18
C GLN A 191 -8.56 -5.02 10.71
N ALA A 192 -7.98 -5.93 11.50
CA ALA A 192 -6.66 -6.50 11.19
C ALA A 192 -6.62 -7.18 9.81
N MET A 193 -7.69 -7.88 9.43
CA MET A 193 -7.84 -8.54 8.13
C MET A 193 -9.11 -8.12 7.38
N VAL A 194 -10.27 -8.18 8.04
CA VAL A 194 -11.57 -7.87 7.44
C VAL A 194 -11.88 -6.38 7.63
N THR A 195 -12.24 -5.72 6.53
CA THR A 195 -12.57 -4.28 6.51
C THR A 195 -14.07 -4.04 6.45
N VAL A 196 -14.49 -2.79 6.69
CA VAL A 196 -15.91 -2.37 6.55
C VAL A 196 -16.40 -2.64 5.13
N ALA A 197 -15.54 -2.43 4.13
CA ALA A 197 -15.87 -2.67 2.74
C ALA A 197 -16.09 -4.16 2.41
N ASP A 198 -15.33 -5.06 3.05
CA ASP A 198 -15.53 -6.52 2.88
C ASP A 198 -16.89 -6.95 3.42
N ILE A 199 -17.28 -6.45 4.60
CA ILE A 199 -18.61 -6.74 5.18
C ILE A 199 -19.71 -6.11 4.34
N MET A 200 -19.55 -4.85 3.93
CA MET A 200 -20.51 -4.17 3.08
C MET A 200 -20.78 -4.95 1.79
N ASP A 201 -19.74 -5.43 1.11
CA ASP A 201 -19.92 -6.28 -0.09
C ASP A 201 -20.71 -7.56 0.20
N VAL A 202 -20.50 -8.20 1.36
CA VAL A 202 -21.23 -9.43 1.71
C VAL A 202 -22.69 -9.13 2.06
N VAL A 203 -22.97 -8.16 2.92
CA VAL A 203 -24.37 -7.85 3.33
C VAL A 203 -25.21 -7.33 2.17
N LEU A 204 -24.58 -6.69 1.17
CA LEU A 204 -25.28 -6.27 -0.04
C LEU A 204 -25.75 -7.44 -0.91
N ASP A 205 -25.35 -8.70 -0.67
CA ASP A 205 -25.97 -9.86 -1.34
C ASP A 205 -27.37 -10.17 -0.81
N ASP A 206 -27.68 -9.78 0.42
CA ASP A 206 -28.97 -10.04 1.07
C ASP A 206 -30.05 -9.11 0.50
N GLU A 207 -31.07 -9.69 -0.12
CA GLU A 207 -32.18 -8.96 -0.75
C GLU A 207 -33.07 -8.21 0.26
N ARG A 208 -32.98 -8.55 1.55
CA ARG A 208 -33.70 -7.83 2.62
C ARG A 208 -33.13 -6.42 2.85
N ILE A 209 -31.85 -6.20 2.51
CA ILE A 209 -31.15 -4.95 2.82
C ILE A 209 -31.55 -3.85 1.85
N ARG A 210 -32.03 -2.75 2.43
CA ARG A 210 -32.49 -1.54 1.73
C ARG A 210 -31.68 -0.30 2.07
N ALA A 211 -30.90 -0.29 3.14
CA ALA A 211 -29.97 0.79 3.46
C ALA A 211 -28.79 0.30 4.30
N VAL A 212 -27.64 0.96 4.17
CA VAL A 212 -26.44 0.66 4.94
C VAL A 212 -25.98 1.92 5.69
N ASN A 213 -25.59 1.76 6.95
CA ASN A 213 -24.88 2.78 7.70
C ASN A 213 -23.44 2.37 7.93
N LEU A 214 -22.52 3.31 7.71
CA LEU A 214 -21.10 3.15 7.96
C LEU A 214 -20.64 4.18 9.00
N TYR A 215 -19.96 3.71 10.05
CA TYR A 215 -19.12 4.58 10.87
C TYR A 215 -17.65 4.29 10.58
N LEU A 216 -16.94 5.31 10.14
CA LEU A 216 -15.56 5.20 9.68
C LEU A 216 -14.67 6.18 10.45
N GLU A 217 -13.68 5.67 11.17
CA GLU A 217 -12.60 6.50 11.70
C GLU A 217 -11.48 6.70 10.67
N GLY A 218 -11.25 5.69 9.83
CA GLY A 218 -10.28 5.71 8.74
C GLY A 218 -10.67 4.71 7.64
N ILE A 219 -10.07 4.85 6.46
CA ILE A 219 -10.31 3.93 5.33
C ILE A 219 -8.99 3.23 5.00
N ARG A 220 -8.96 1.91 5.16
CA ARG A 220 -7.77 1.10 4.83
C ARG A 220 -7.57 0.92 3.33
N ASP A 221 -8.65 0.60 2.61
CA ASP A 221 -8.60 0.29 1.18
C ASP A 221 -9.77 0.98 0.44
N PRO A 222 -9.53 2.20 -0.09
CA PRO A 222 -10.53 2.94 -0.85
C PRO A 222 -10.97 2.23 -2.13
N ALA A 223 -10.13 1.40 -2.74
CA ALA A 223 -10.47 0.66 -3.94
C ALA A 223 -11.51 -0.42 -3.64
N VAL A 224 -11.31 -1.20 -2.56
CA VAL A 224 -12.30 -2.19 -2.09
C VAL A 224 -13.60 -1.51 -1.67
N LEU A 225 -13.54 -0.37 -0.98
CA LEU A 225 -14.72 0.42 -0.61
C LEU A 225 -15.47 0.92 -1.85
N SER A 226 -14.77 1.43 -2.86
CA SER A 226 -15.39 1.90 -4.11
C SER A 226 -16.08 0.78 -4.89
N ALA A 227 -15.53 -0.44 -4.86
CA ALA A 227 -16.16 -1.60 -5.48
C ALA A 227 -17.45 -2.03 -4.74
N ALA A 228 -17.45 -1.99 -3.40
CA ALA A 228 -18.65 -2.24 -2.60
C ALA A 228 -19.71 -1.14 -2.84
N ALA A 229 -19.30 0.12 -2.92
CA ALA A 229 -20.18 1.25 -3.23
C ALA A 229 -20.81 1.15 -4.63
N LEU A 230 -20.03 0.75 -5.65
CA LEU A 230 -20.55 0.50 -7.00
C LEU A 230 -21.65 -0.56 -6.99
N LYS A 231 -21.47 -1.63 -6.21
CA LYS A 231 -22.49 -2.66 -6.03
C LYS A 231 -23.76 -2.11 -5.34
N ALA A 232 -23.60 -1.30 -4.30
CA ALA A 232 -24.72 -0.64 -3.63
C ALA A 232 -25.50 0.25 -4.59
N ALA A 233 -24.80 1.08 -5.38
CA ALA A 233 -25.41 1.94 -6.39
C ALA A 233 -26.18 1.14 -7.46
N ARG A 234 -25.65 0.01 -7.95
CA ARG A 234 -26.33 -0.87 -8.91
C ARG A 234 -27.60 -1.53 -8.35
N LYS A 235 -27.66 -1.71 -7.02
CA LYS A 235 -28.83 -2.23 -6.32
C LYS A 235 -29.78 -1.12 -5.84
N ASP A 236 -29.47 0.14 -6.12
CA ASP A 236 -30.20 1.31 -5.59
C ASP A 236 -30.29 1.31 -4.04
N ILE A 237 -29.24 0.80 -3.38
CA ILE A 237 -29.14 0.75 -1.91
C ILE A 237 -28.34 1.97 -1.42
N PRO A 238 -28.98 2.94 -0.74
CA PRO A 238 -28.31 4.10 -0.20
C PRO A 238 -27.38 3.75 0.98
N VAL A 239 -26.29 4.50 1.07
CA VAL A 239 -25.28 4.37 2.12
C VAL A 239 -25.17 5.67 2.90
N VAL A 240 -25.48 5.62 4.20
CA VAL A 240 -25.34 6.74 5.13
C VAL A 240 -24.02 6.59 5.89
N VAL A 241 -23.20 7.64 5.95
CA VAL A 241 -21.87 7.57 6.55
C VAL A 241 -21.65 8.63 7.62
N ILE A 242 -21.02 8.24 8.73
CA ILE A 242 -20.46 9.15 9.74
C ILE A 242 -18.94 8.99 9.75
N LYS A 243 -18.22 10.11 9.64
CA LYS A 243 -16.76 10.17 9.72
C LYS A 243 -16.31 10.63 11.11
N GLY A 244 -15.57 9.77 11.81
CA GLY A 244 -14.82 10.17 13.01
C GLY A 244 -13.59 11.02 12.65
N GLY A 245 -13.11 11.87 13.56
CA GLY A 245 -11.84 12.57 13.37
C GLY A 245 -11.82 13.66 12.29
N ARG A 246 -12.90 14.45 12.14
CA ARG A 246 -12.98 15.53 11.15
C ARG A 246 -12.16 16.77 11.51
N THR A 247 -12.09 17.07 12.80
CA THR A 247 -11.37 18.24 13.34
C THR A 247 -9.98 17.84 13.80
N SER A 248 -9.09 18.82 14.00
CA SER A 248 -7.75 18.54 14.54
C SER A 248 -7.79 17.83 15.90
N ALA A 249 -8.75 18.19 16.76
CA ALA A 249 -8.98 17.52 18.04
C ALA A 249 -9.49 16.08 17.85
N GLY A 250 -10.46 15.89 16.95
CA GLY A 250 -10.97 14.56 16.62
C GLY A 250 -9.88 13.64 16.02
N ARG A 251 -9.06 14.16 15.10
CA ARG A 251 -7.95 13.40 14.48
C ARG A 251 -6.97 12.88 15.52
N ARG A 252 -6.53 13.76 16.44
CA ARG A 252 -5.63 13.35 17.54
C ARG A 252 -6.25 12.27 18.42
N ALA A 253 -7.54 12.39 18.73
CA ALA A 253 -8.25 11.38 19.54
C ALA A 253 -8.31 10.02 18.82
N THR A 254 -8.69 10.01 17.53
CA THR A 254 -8.71 8.80 16.70
C THR A 254 -7.32 8.15 16.59
N GLU A 255 -6.28 8.93 16.29
CA GLU A 255 -4.90 8.44 16.16
C GLU A 255 -4.39 7.80 17.45
N SER A 256 -4.71 8.40 18.61
CA SER A 256 -4.33 7.85 19.91
C SER A 256 -5.08 6.59 20.32
N HIS A 257 -6.26 6.33 19.73
CA HIS A 257 -7.17 5.25 20.13
C HIS A 257 -7.13 4.02 19.21
N THR A 258 -6.96 4.19 17.89
CA THR A 258 -7.06 3.06 16.93
C THR A 258 -5.78 2.75 16.16
N ALA A 259 -4.67 3.44 16.47
CA ALA A 259 -3.38 3.36 15.75
C ALA A 259 -3.52 3.46 14.21
N SER A 260 -4.65 4.00 13.74
CA SER A 260 -4.98 4.21 12.35
C SER A 260 -4.91 5.71 12.07
N ARG A 261 -4.23 6.07 10.97
CA ARG A 261 -4.08 7.48 10.60
C ARG A 261 -5.42 8.01 10.11
N ALA A 262 -5.98 8.99 10.81
CA ALA A 262 -7.20 9.66 10.38
C ALA A 262 -6.93 10.39 9.05
N GLY A 263 -7.64 9.99 7.99
CA GLY A 263 -7.51 10.62 6.67
C GLY A 263 -7.92 12.10 6.68
N ASP A 264 -7.43 12.86 5.69
CA ASP A 264 -7.84 14.25 5.49
C ASP A 264 -9.37 14.34 5.28
N ASP A 265 -10.03 15.27 5.99
CA ASP A 265 -11.49 15.37 6.00
C ASP A 265 -12.04 15.80 4.63
N ILE A 266 -11.34 16.70 3.94
CA ILE A 266 -11.72 17.22 2.63
C ILE A 266 -11.63 16.09 1.61
N VAL A 267 -10.51 15.35 1.62
CA VAL A 267 -10.29 14.22 0.71
C VAL A 267 -11.30 13.10 0.96
N THR A 268 -11.57 12.78 2.23
CA THR A 268 -12.53 11.74 2.60
C THR A 268 -13.96 12.13 2.20
N SER A 269 -14.36 13.39 2.41
CA SER A 269 -15.68 13.90 2.00
C SER A 269 -15.82 13.88 0.47
N ALA A 270 -14.75 14.21 -0.27
CA ALA A 270 -14.71 14.10 -1.72
C ALA A 270 -14.88 12.65 -2.20
N LEU A 271 -14.30 11.67 -1.49
CA LEU A 271 -14.51 10.25 -1.77
C LEU A 271 -15.97 9.85 -1.52
N PHE A 272 -16.58 10.25 -0.40
CA PHE A 272 -17.99 9.95 -0.12
C PHE A 272 -18.92 10.54 -1.18
N LYS A 273 -18.69 11.79 -1.60
CA LYS A 273 -19.44 12.39 -2.73
C LYS A 273 -19.22 11.61 -4.03
N ARG A 274 -18.01 11.14 -4.30
CA ARG A 274 -17.71 10.28 -5.47
C ARG A 274 -18.51 8.98 -5.43
N LEU A 275 -18.60 8.35 -4.26
CA LEU A 275 -19.28 7.06 -4.03
C LEU A 275 -20.79 7.19 -3.80
N GLY A 276 -21.33 8.42 -3.78
CA GLY A 276 -22.74 8.72 -3.51
C GLY A 276 -23.20 8.39 -2.08
N PHE A 277 -22.28 8.44 -1.11
CA PHE A 277 -22.64 8.26 0.29
C PHE A 277 -23.25 9.55 0.86
N VAL A 278 -24.31 9.39 1.64
CA VAL A 278 -24.97 10.48 2.37
C VAL A 278 -24.24 10.69 3.69
N GLU A 279 -23.46 11.74 3.75
CA GLU A 279 -22.69 12.10 4.93
C GLU A 279 -23.54 12.83 5.97
N VAL A 280 -23.56 12.32 7.21
CA VAL A 280 -24.33 12.86 8.33
C VAL A 280 -23.43 13.10 9.55
N ARG A 281 -23.89 13.93 10.50
CA ARG A 281 -23.04 14.44 11.59
C ARG A 281 -23.27 13.78 12.93
N THR A 282 -24.48 13.31 13.20
CA THR A 282 -24.85 12.75 14.51
C THR A 282 -25.43 11.34 14.39
N PRO A 283 -25.32 10.52 15.45
CA PRO A 283 -26.02 9.23 15.54
C PRO A 283 -27.53 9.35 15.29
N THR A 284 -28.18 10.38 15.84
CA THR A 284 -29.62 10.59 15.70
C THR A 284 -30.00 10.94 14.27
N GLU A 285 -29.25 11.84 13.61
CA GLU A 285 -29.43 12.18 12.20
C GLU A 285 -29.29 10.94 11.30
N ALA A 286 -28.31 10.06 11.58
CA ALA A 286 -28.16 8.81 10.84
C ALA A 286 -29.38 7.89 10.97
N LEU A 287 -29.87 7.69 12.20
CA LEU A 287 -31.04 6.84 12.46
C LEU A 287 -32.30 7.37 11.76
N GLU A 288 -32.56 8.68 11.87
CA GLU A 288 -33.72 9.29 11.21
C GLU A 288 -33.59 9.27 9.68
N THR A 289 -32.39 9.49 9.14
CA THR A 289 -32.12 9.39 7.69
C THR A 289 -32.37 7.97 7.19
N LEU A 290 -31.88 6.94 7.88
CA LEU A 290 -32.08 5.54 7.50
C LEU A 290 -33.58 5.16 7.50
N LYS A 291 -34.35 5.66 8.47
CA LYS A 291 -35.80 5.45 8.52
C LYS A 291 -36.50 6.05 7.30
N MET A 292 -36.13 7.29 6.92
CA MET A 292 -36.68 7.92 5.73
C MET A 292 -36.36 7.12 4.47
N LEU A 293 -35.12 6.65 4.33
CA LEU A 293 -34.67 5.88 3.15
C LEU A 293 -35.34 4.50 3.03
N VAL A 294 -35.77 3.90 4.13
CA VAL A 294 -36.32 2.54 4.15
C VAL A 294 -37.85 2.51 4.13
N TYR A 295 -38.50 3.37 4.92
CA TYR A 295 -39.95 3.36 5.06
C TYR A 295 -40.66 4.18 3.98
N ALA A 296 -40.02 5.22 3.43
CA ALA A 296 -40.60 6.02 2.36
C ALA A 296 -40.15 5.54 0.98
N PRO A 297 -40.97 5.75 -0.07
CA PRO A 297 -40.50 5.72 -1.45
C PRO A 297 -39.42 6.79 -1.69
N ARG A 298 -38.62 6.61 -2.74
CA ARG A 298 -37.57 7.54 -3.13
C ARG A 298 -38.11 8.97 -3.33
N VAL A 299 -37.52 9.94 -2.61
CA VAL A 299 -37.88 11.37 -2.71
C VAL A 299 -37.24 11.98 -3.94
N LYS A 300 -38.03 12.58 -4.85
CA LYS A 300 -37.57 12.97 -6.19
C LYS A 300 -36.95 14.36 -6.28
N GLY A 301 -37.14 15.21 -5.27
CA GLY A 301 -36.72 16.60 -5.33
C GLY A 301 -36.94 17.33 -4.01
N ARG A 302 -36.69 18.64 -4.02
CA ARG A 302 -36.64 19.48 -2.82
C ARG A 302 -37.98 20.14 -2.48
N ARG A 303 -38.97 20.10 -3.37
CA ARG A 303 -40.25 20.81 -3.18
C ARG A 303 -41.04 20.12 -2.08
N THR A 304 -41.12 20.75 -0.93
CA THR A 304 -41.62 20.14 0.30
C THR A 304 -42.95 20.78 0.69
N ALA A 305 -43.96 19.95 0.98
CA ALA A 305 -45.19 20.38 1.61
C ALA A 305 -45.06 20.21 3.13
N PHE A 306 -44.87 21.30 3.86
CA PHE A 306 -44.71 21.31 5.31
C PHE A 306 -46.03 21.73 5.99
N ALA A 307 -46.64 20.85 6.79
CA ALA A 307 -47.79 21.18 7.63
C ALA A 307 -47.48 21.04 9.12
N THR A 308 -48.09 21.86 9.96
CA THR A 308 -47.97 21.83 11.43
C THR A 308 -49.25 22.30 12.09
N SER A 309 -49.46 21.96 13.36
CA SER A 309 -50.58 22.45 14.17
C SER A 309 -50.28 23.74 14.94
N SER A 310 -49.11 24.34 14.73
CA SER A 310 -48.66 25.53 15.46
C SER A 310 -47.84 26.47 14.60
N GLY A 311 -48.22 27.74 14.58
CA GLY A 311 -47.50 28.80 13.88
C GLY A 311 -46.06 29.03 14.35
N SER A 312 -45.74 28.77 15.62
CA SER A 312 -44.34 28.88 16.08
C SER A 312 -43.45 27.79 15.47
N TYR A 313 -43.99 26.58 15.31
CA TYR A 313 -43.30 25.49 14.61
C TYR A 313 -43.33 25.64 13.09
N ALA A 314 -44.27 26.41 12.54
CA ALA A 314 -44.24 26.82 11.13
C ALA A 314 -43.02 27.71 10.87
N VAL A 315 -42.77 28.70 11.72
CA VAL A 315 -41.60 29.58 11.60
C VAL A 315 -40.30 28.80 11.83
N LEU A 316 -40.17 28.13 12.98
CA LEU A 316 -38.92 27.44 13.34
C LEU A 316 -38.62 26.27 12.38
N GLY A 317 -39.62 25.48 12.04
CA GLY A 317 -39.46 24.36 11.11
C GLY A 317 -39.22 24.82 9.67
N GLY A 318 -39.81 25.94 9.27
CA GLY A 318 -39.54 26.60 7.99
C GLY A 318 -38.09 27.02 7.85
N ASP A 319 -37.55 27.71 8.86
CA ASP A 319 -36.13 28.11 8.91
C ASP A 319 -35.21 26.88 8.80
N ILE A 320 -35.48 25.83 9.59
CA ILE A 320 -34.68 24.59 9.56
C ILE A 320 -34.76 23.94 8.16
N ALA A 321 -35.94 23.88 7.54
CA ALA A 321 -36.12 23.29 6.23
C ALA A 321 -35.35 24.04 5.13
N GLU A 322 -35.49 25.37 5.06
CA GLU A 322 -34.78 26.19 4.08
C GLU A 322 -33.26 26.18 4.29
N PHE A 323 -32.77 26.26 5.53
CA PHE A 323 -31.33 26.15 5.81
C PHE A 323 -30.73 24.80 5.42
N ASN A 324 -31.55 23.75 5.35
CA ASN A 324 -31.15 22.43 4.86
C ASN A 324 -31.51 22.21 3.37
N GLY A 325 -31.89 23.27 2.65
CA GLY A 325 -32.09 23.25 1.20
C GLY A 325 -33.42 22.66 0.71
N LEU A 326 -34.41 22.52 1.59
CA LEU A 326 -35.78 22.18 1.18
C LEU A 326 -36.48 23.44 0.65
N ASP A 327 -37.28 23.27 -0.40
CA ASP A 327 -37.98 24.37 -1.08
C ASP A 327 -39.46 24.40 -0.63
N LEU A 328 -39.81 25.46 0.11
CA LEU A 328 -41.14 25.68 0.69
C LEU A 328 -41.97 26.65 -0.15
N GLN A 329 -42.16 26.34 -1.43
CA GLN A 329 -42.96 27.20 -2.31
C GLN A 329 -44.38 27.37 -1.76
N PRO A 330 -44.97 28.58 -1.82
CA PRO A 330 -46.35 28.80 -1.40
C PRO A 330 -47.32 27.94 -2.23
N PRO A 331 -48.54 27.67 -1.73
CA PRO A 331 -49.57 26.99 -2.50
C PRO A 331 -49.93 27.78 -3.79
N SER A 332 -50.30 27.07 -4.85
CA SER A 332 -50.89 27.70 -6.05
C SER A 332 -52.18 28.45 -5.71
N ALA A 333 -52.61 29.38 -6.56
CA ALA A 333 -53.86 30.13 -6.33
C ALA A 333 -55.07 29.19 -6.25
N GLU A 334 -55.09 28.12 -7.06
CA GLU A 334 -56.11 27.08 -7.05
C GLU A 334 -56.09 26.28 -5.74
N ALA A 335 -54.90 25.83 -5.29
CA ALA A 335 -54.77 25.10 -4.03
C ALA A 335 -55.11 25.97 -2.82
N ALA A 336 -54.71 27.23 -2.82
CA ALA A 336 -55.04 28.21 -1.78
C ALA A 336 -56.55 28.43 -1.68
N ALA A 337 -57.23 28.66 -2.81
CA ALA A 337 -58.68 28.84 -2.83
C ALA A 337 -59.46 27.59 -2.39
N GLU A 338 -58.93 26.39 -2.66
CA GLU A 338 -59.52 25.15 -2.16
C GLU A 338 -59.31 24.99 -0.65
N LEU A 339 -58.11 25.32 -0.15
CA LEU A 339 -57.77 25.27 1.28
C LEU A 339 -58.63 26.20 2.12
N GLU A 340 -58.88 27.42 1.66
CA GLU A 340 -59.70 28.43 2.35
C GLU A 340 -61.11 27.94 2.68
N LYS A 341 -61.65 26.96 1.95
CA LYS A 341 -62.98 26.38 2.22
C LYS A 341 -63.03 25.56 3.51
N TYR A 342 -61.88 25.04 3.94
CA TYR A 342 -61.76 24.11 5.06
C TYR A 342 -61.00 24.70 6.25
N LEU A 343 -60.22 25.77 6.03
CA LEU A 343 -59.44 26.43 7.07
C LEU A 343 -60.28 27.47 7.85
N PRO A 344 -59.98 27.69 9.14
CA PRO A 344 -60.57 28.80 9.90
C PRO A 344 -60.24 30.16 9.28
N PRO A 345 -61.10 31.20 9.43
CA PRO A 345 -60.92 32.50 8.76
C PRO A 345 -59.62 33.26 9.11
N PHE A 346 -58.96 32.90 10.21
CA PHE A 346 -57.72 33.52 10.68
C PHE A 346 -56.46 32.73 10.27
N VAL A 347 -56.63 31.59 9.59
CA VAL A 347 -55.52 30.79 9.06
C VAL A 347 -55.39 31.08 7.57
N HIS A 348 -54.19 31.49 7.16
CA HIS A 348 -53.89 31.76 5.76
C HIS A 348 -53.28 30.52 5.08
N PRO A 349 -53.67 30.18 3.85
CA PRO A 349 -52.98 29.18 3.05
C PRO A 349 -51.51 29.60 2.82
N ALA A 350 -50.59 28.84 3.39
CA ALA A 350 -49.16 29.09 3.30
C ALA A 350 -48.37 27.77 3.27
N ASN A 351 -47.07 27.85 3.02
CA ASN A 351 -46.13 26.76 3.19
C ASN A 351 -44.91 27.30 3.93
N PRO A 352 -44.70 26.95 5.21
CA PRO A 352 -45.45 25.96 6.01
C PRO A 352 -46.92 26.29 6.28
N LEU A 353 -47.79 25.27 6.24
CA LEU A 353 -49.22 25.37 6.59
C LEU A 353 -49.42 25.18 8.09
N ASP A 354 -49.88 26.22 8.79
CA ASP A 354 -50.36 26.10 10.17
C ASP A 354 -51.85 25.74 10.18
N ILE A 355 -52.19 24.48 10.42
CA ILE A 355 -53.60 24.06 10.48
C ILE A 355 -54.30 24.55 11.74
N SER A 356 -53.56 24.96 12.78
CA SER A 356 -54.08 25.49 14.05
C SER A 356 -55.30 24.71 14.57
N SER A 357 -56.41 25.39 14.87
CA SER A 357 -57.67 24.77 15.31
C SER A 357 -58.35 23.86 14.27
N GLY A 358 -57.92 23.87 13.01
CA GLY A 358 -58.40 22.99 11.95
C GLY A 358 -58.17 21.50 12.23
N GLN A 359 -57.20 21.17 13.10
CA GLN A 359 -57.00 19.79 13.58
C GLN A 359 -58.24 19.21 14.30
N ASN A 360 -59.12 20.06 14.82
CA ASN A 360 -60.34 19.66 15.52
C ASN A 360 -61.51 19.28 14.58
N ALA A 361 -61.33 19.35 13.26
CA ALA A 361 -62.38 19.11 12.26
C ALA A 361 -62.75 17.62 12.06
N GLY A 362 -62.24 16.71 12.89
CA GLY A 362 -62.40 15.27 12.73
C GLY A 362 -61.67 14.72 11.50
N PHE A 363 -61.88 13.44 11.18
CA PHE A 363 -61.11 12.76 10.14
C PHE A 363 -61.37 13.36 8.74
N ASP A 364 -62.63 13.46 8.33
CA ASP A 364 -62.99 13.94 7.00
C ASP A 364 -62.57 15.39 6.77
N GLY A 365 -62.68 16.24 7.81
CA GLY A 365 -62.22 17.63 7.77
C GLY A 365 -60.71 17.73 7.56
N ASN A 366 -59.93 17.03 8.38
CA ASN A 366 -58.47 16.98 8.22
C ASN A 366 -58.05 16.40 6.86
N LEU A 367 -58.75 15.36 6.39
CA LEU A 367 -58.45 14.72 5.12
C LEU A 367 -58.69 15.67 3.94
N ASN A 368 -59.77 16.46 3.98
CA ASN A 368 -60.04 17.47 2.94
C ASN A 368 -59.00 18.60 2.97
N ILE A 369 -58.60 19.07 4.16
CA ILE A 369 -57.50 20.06 4.31
C ILE A 369 -56.22 19.51 3.65
N TYR A 370 -55.81 18.29 3.99
CA TYR A 370 -54.57 17.73 3.44
C TYR A 370 -54.68 17.36 1.96
N ARG A 371 -55.85 16.95 1.45
CA ARG A 371 -56.05 16.75 0.01
C ARG A 371 -55.90 18.04 -0.79
N ALA A 372 -56.45 19.13 -0.27
CA ALA A 372 -56.30 20.46 -0.86
C ALA A 372 -54.85 20.94 -0.76
N TYR A 373 -54.20 20.72 0.40
CA TYR A 373 -52.81 21.14 0.63
C TYR A 373 -51.81 20.41 -0.27
N LEU A 374 -51.97 19.10 -0.39
CA LEU A 374 -51.13 18.23 -1.20
C LEU A 374 -51.61 18.16 -2.67
N SER A 375 -52.41 19.15 -3.10
CA SER A 375 -52.96 19.17 -4.46
C SER A 375 -51.97 19.62 -5.52
N ASP A 376 -51.06 20.52 -5.13
CA ASP A 376 -49.90 20.96 -5.92
C ASP A 376 -48.90 19.82 -6.15
N ASP A 377 -48.09 19.96 -7.20
CA ASP A 377 -46.98 19.05 -7.47
C ASP A 377 -45.84 19.28 -6.47
N ARG A 378 -45.63 18.29 -5.59
CA ARG A 378 -44.66 18.32 -4.48
C ARG A 378 -43.90 16.98 -4.45
N ASP A 379 -42.67 17.02 -3.97
CA ASP A 379 -41.77 15.86 -3.98
C ASP A 379 -41.85 15.06 -2.66
N VAL A 380 -42.17 15.72 -1.54
CA VAL A 380 -42.29 15.12 -0.21
C VAL A 380 -43.25 15.91 0.68
N ALA A 381 -43.97 15.19 1.54
CA ALA A 381 -44.87 15.74 2.55
C ALA A 381 -44.26 15.59 3.95
N LEU A 382 -44.31 16.65 4.74
CA LEU A 382 -43.83 16.68 6.10
C LEU A 382 -44.92 17.23 7.03
N SER A 383 -45.27 16.48 8.07
CA SER A 383 -46.15 16.94 9.15
C SER A 383 -45.34 17.07 10.45
N VAL A 384 -45.36 18.24 11.08
CA VAL A 384 -44.66 18.51 12.34
C VAL A 384 -45.64 18.78 13.46
N MET A 385 -45.67 17.93 14.48
CA MET A 385 -46.54 18.10 15.65
C MET A 385 -45.86 17.55 16.92
N CYS A 386 -46.42 17.87 18.08
CA CYS A 386 -46.01 17.28 19.35
C CYS A 386 -47.11 16.35 19.85
N PHE A 387 -46.82 15.05 19.96
CA PHE A 387 -47.75 14.09 20.56
C PHE A 387 -47.81 14.26 22.10
N PRO A 388 -48.99 14.05 22.72
CA PRO A 388 -49.07 14.01 24.17
C PRO A 388 -48.29 12.82 24.73
N PRO A 389 -47.71 12.92 25.94
CA PRO A 389 -47.06 11.80 26.59
C PRO A 389 -48.06 10.68 26.89
N GLU A 390 -47.55 9.44 26.98
CA GLU A 390 -48.37 8.28 27.30
C GLU A 390 -49.00 8.41 28.69
N GLY A 391 -50.31 8.15 28.81
CA GLY A 391 -51.08 8.38 30.04
C GLY A 391 -51.44 9.86 30.31
N GLY A 392 -51.07 10.78 29.42
CA GLY A 392 -51.44 12.19 29.46
C GLY A 392 -52.82 12.46 28.88
N TRP A 393 -52.89 13.29 27.84
CA TRP A 393 -54.15 13.65 27.18
C TRP A 393 -54.57 12.58 26.18
N ASP A 394 -55.87 12.54 25.85
CA ASP A 394 -56.40 11.63 24.84
C ASP A 394 -55.74 11.92 23.46
N PRO A 395 -54.98 10.98 22.89
CA PRO A 395 -54.29 11.18 21.62
C PRO A 395 -55.22 11.13 20.40
N GLN A 396 -56.55 10.95 20.56
CA GLN A 396 -57.48 10.82 19.43
C GLN A 396 -57.33 11.92 18.37
N ILE A 397 -57.21 13.19 18.76
CA ILE A 397 -57.09 14.31 17.79
C ILE A 397 -55.82 14.15 16.93
N TRP A 398 -54.69 13.83 17.55
CA TRP A 398 -53.42 13.59 16.84
C TRP A 398 -53.48 12.34 15.97
N ASN A 399 -54.09 11.26 16.46
CA ASN A 399 -54.27 10.03 15.69
C ASN A 399 -55.08 10.30 14.43
N VAL A 400 -56.24 10.96 14.57
CA VAL A 400 -57.12 11.31 13.45
C VAL A 400 -56.41 12.22 12.45
N THR A 401 -55.69 13.23 12.94
CA THR A 401 -54.96 14.19 12.10
C THR A 401 -53.84 13.51 11.32
N THR A 402 -53.02 12.69 11.98
CA THR A 402 -51.91 11.98 11.33
C THR A 402 -52.38 10.89 10.36
N GLN A 403 -53.48 10.20 10.66
CA GLN A 403 -54.11 9.25 9.74
C GLN A 403 -54.67 9.93 8.49
N ALA A 404 -55.33 11.08 8.65
CA ALA A 404 -55.81 11.87 7.53
C ALA A 404 -54.65 12.36 6.65
N PHE A 405 -53.56 12.83 7.25
CA PHE A 405 -52.34 13.21 6.53
C PHE A 405 -51.73 12.03 5.76
N ALA A 406 -51.57 10.89 6.41
CA ALA A 406 -51.04 9.67 5.78
C ALA A 406 -51.91 9.22 4.59
N GLN A 407 -53.24 9.26 4.75
CA GLN A 407 -54.16 8.91 3.67
C GLN A 407 -54.05 9.89 2.49
N ALA A 408 -54.03 11.20 2.73
CA ALA A 408 -53.90 12.20 1.67
C ALA A 408 -52.58 12.02 0.89
N ALA A 409 -51.46 11.80 1.59
CA ALA A 409 -50.17 11.55 0.95
C ALA A 409 -50.17 10.26 0.12
N ARG A 410 -50.77 9.19 0.63
CA ARG A 410 -50.92 7.90 -0.06
C ARG A 410 -51.77 8.00 -1.33
N GLU A 411 -52.87 8.74 -1.29
CA GLU A 411 -53.70 9.02 -2.47
C GLU A 411 -52.90 9.74 -3.57
N ARG A 412 -51.93 10.57 -3.19
CA ARG A 412 -50.98 11.25 -4.08
C ARG A 412 -49.72 10.45 -4.42
N ARG A 413 -49.53 9.26 -3.81
CA ARG A 413 -48.30 8.45 -3.88
C ARG A 413 -47.04 9.25 -3.53
N MET A 414 -47.18 10.19 -2.61
CA MET A 414 -46.11 11.08 -2.18
C MET A 414 -45.39 10.49 -0.95
N PRO A 415 -44.05 10.46 -0.91
CA PRO A 415 -43.29 10.18 0.31
C PRO A 415 -43.74 11.11 1.44
N ALA A 416 -44.02 10.57 2.62
CA ALA A 416 -44.52 11.35 3.74
C ALA A 416 -43.84 10.99 5.05
N ALA A 417 -43.50 12.00 5.83
CA ALA A 417 -42.93 11.86 7.17
C ALA A 417 -43.74 12.65 8.20
N PHE A 418 -43.84 12.07 9.39
CA PHE A 418 -44.26 12.76 10.60
C PHE A 418 -43.01 13.10 11.41
N VAL A 419 -42.82 14.34 11.84
CA VAL A 419 -41.71 14.74 12.69
C VAL A 419 -42.26 15.19 14.03
N ASN A 420 -41.90 14.46 15.08
CA ASN A 420 -42.21 14.88 16.44
C ASN A 420 -41.25 15.96 16.88
N THR A 421 -41.75 17.02 17.52
CA THR A 421 -40.89 18.16 17.92
C THR A 421 -39.82 17.74 18.93
N LEU A 422 -40.20 17.01 19.98
CA LEU A 422 -39.30 16.46 21.00
C LEU A 422 -39.06 14.96 20.75
N PRO A 423 -37.81 14.47 20.72
CA PRO A 423 -37.53 13.06 20.39
C PRO A 423 -38.23 12.02 21.29
N GLU A 424 -38.39 12.32 22.58
CA GLU A 424 -38.95 11.43 23.61
C GLU A 424 -40.48 11.35 23.60
N ALA A 425 -41.16 12.32 22.99
CA ALA A 425 -42.62 12.46 23.08
C ALA A 425 -43.37 11.76 21.93
N LEU A 426 -42.89 10.59 21.47
CA LEU A 426 -43.55 9.80 20.43
C LEU A 426 -43.59 8.31 20.83
N PRO A 427 -44.70 7.82 21.44
CA PRO A 427 -44.80 6.45 21.95
C PRO A 427 -44.64 5.37 20.89
N LYS A 428 -44.11 4.20 21.26
CA LYS A 428 -43.82 3.08 20.34
C LYS A 428 -45.04 2.60 19.55
N SER A 429 -46.18 2.45 20.24
CA SER A 429 -47.44 2.02 19.63
C SER A 429 -47.96 2.98 18.55
N ILE A 430 -47.63 4.28 18.67
CA ILE A 430 -47.96 5.29 17.66
C ILE A 430 -47.01 5.18 16.48
N ARG A 431 -45.69 5.01 16.72
CA ARG A 431 -44.70 4.81 15.65
C ARG A 431 -45.02 3.60 14.79
N GLU A 432 -45.36 2.46 15.41
CA GLU A 432 -45.74 1.23 14.70
C GLU A 432 -46.98 1.43 13.82
N ARG A 433 -47.97 2.18 14.32
CA ARG A 433 -49.18 2.53 13.55
C ARG A 433 -48.85 3.43 12.36
N MET A 434 -48.05 4.48 12.56
CA MET A 434 -47.62 5.38 11.48
C MET A 434 -46.92 4.61 10.36
N ILE A 435 -46.02 3.70 10.71
CA ILE A 435 -45.33 2.82 9.73
C ILE A 435 -46.36 1.98 8.96
N ALA A 436 -47.34 1.38 9.65
CA ALA A 436 -48.41 0.61 9.01
C ALA A 436 -49.29 1.46 8.07
N ASP A 437 -49.49 2.74 8.40
CA ASP A 437 -50.25 3.69 7.58
C ASP A 437 -49.43 4.26 6.39
N GLY A 438 -48.13 3.98 6.32
CA GLY A 438 -47.22 4.46 5.28
C GLY A 438 -46.59 5.83 5.56
N LEU A 439 -46.58 6.26 6.84
CA LEU A 439 -46.02 7.51 7.30
C LEU A 439 -44.74 7.26 8.10
N VAL A 440 -43.62 7.90 7.75
CA VAL A 440 -42.35 7.69 8.45
C VAL A 440 -42.34 8.45 9.79
N PRO A 441 -42.24 7.77 10.95
CA PRO A 441 -42.26 8.45 12.24
C PRO A 441 -40.85 8.92 12.61
N LEU A 442 -40.54 10.20 12.44
CA LEU A 442 -39.25 10.81 12.76
C LEU A 442 -39.27 11.49 14.14
N GLN A 443 -38.18 11.34 14.90
CA GLN A 443 -38.11 11.80 16.29
C GLN A 443 -37.11 12.96 16.47
N GLY A 444 -37.64 14.16 16.70
CA GLY A 444 -36.88 15.40 16.85
C GLY A 444 -36.99 16.30 15.62
N MET A 445 -37.29 17.58 15.84
CA MET A 445 -37.52 18.53 14.75
C MET A 445 -36.31 18.69 13.82
N GLU A 446 -35.13 18.98 14.38
CA GLU A 446 -33.92 19.22 13.59
C GLU A 446 -33.45 17.95 12.86
N ASP A 447 -33.32 16.83 13.59
CA ASP A 447 -32.90 15.55 13.02
C ASP A 447 -33.89 15.04 11.96
N GLY A 448 -35.19 15.20 12.20
CA GLY A 448 -36.25 14.74 11.28
C GLY A 448 -36.30 15.55 9.98
N ILE A 449 -36.20 16.87 10.05
CA ILE A 449 -36.17 17.72 8.84
C ILE A 449 -34.88 17.45 8.04
N ARG A 450 -33.74 17.29 8.73
CA ARG A 450 -32.48 16.90 8.09
C ARG A 450 -32.56 15.53 7.41
N ALA A 451 -33.23 14.56 8.03
CA ALA A 451 -33.44 13.24 7.43
C ALA A 451 -34.19 13.32 6.09
N VAL A 452 -35.19 14.21 5.98
CA VAL A 452 -35.88 14.46 4.70
C VAL A 452 -34.93 15.06 3.68
N SER A 453 -34.15 16.09 4.04
CA SER A 453 -33.14 16.69 3.15
C SER A 453 -32.08 15.67 2.71
N ASN A 454 -31.62 14.82 3.63
CA ASN A 454 -30.65 13.75 3.35
C ASN A 454 -31.23 12.69 2.41
N ALA A 455 -32.53 12.38 2.50
CA ALA A 455 -33.20 11.49 1.55
C ALA A 455 -33.28 12.10 0.14
N VAL A 456 -33.51 13.41 0.02
CA VAL A 456 -33.41 14.12 -1.26
C VAL A 456 -31.99 14.06 -1.82
N ARG A 457 -30.99 14.36 -0.99
CA ARG A 457 -29.58 14.30 -1.37
C ARG A 457 -29.17 12.90 -1.81
N SER A 458 -29.69 11.86 -1.16
CA SER A 458 -29.49 10.47 -1.55
C SER A 458 -29.97 10.21 -2.98
N SER A 459 -31.16 10.69 -3.34
CA SER A 459 -31.69 10.57 -4.70
C SER A 459 -30.85 11.31 -5.72
N GLU A 460 -30.42 12.54 -5.42
CA GLU A 460 -29.57 13.33 -6.32
C GLU A 460 -28.23 12.64 -6.57
N LEU A 461 -27.61 12.11 -5.52
CA LEU A 461 -26.36 11.35 -5.64
C LEU A 461 -26.56 10.07 -6.45
N ALA A 462 -27.67 9.34 -6.24
CA ALA A 462 -27.99 8.14 -7.01
C ALA A 462 -28.21 8.46 -8.51
N ASP A 463 -28.89 9.56 -8.83
CA ASP A 463 -29.07 10.00 -10.23
C ASP A 463 -27.74 10.34 -10.89
N VAL A 464 -26.86 11.08 -10.20
CA VAL A 464 -25.52 11.39 -10.69
C VAL A 464 -24.69 10.12 -10.89
N LEU A 465 -24.74 9.16 -9.95
CA LEU A 465 -24.02 7.90 -10.06
C LEU A 465 -24.53 7.04 -11.22
N SER A 466 -25.83 7.03 -11.50
CA SER A 466 -26.41 6.25 -12.59
C SER A 466 -25.92 6.68 -13.99
N GLN A 467 -25.44 7.92 -14.10
CA GLN A 467 -24.90 8.49 -15.33
C GLN A 467 -23.38 8.29 -15.47
N ARG A 468 -22.72 7.82 -14.41
CA ARG A 468 -21.27 7.59 -14.39
C ARG A 468 -20.92 6.19 -14.86
N THR A 469 -19.75 6.08 -15.46
CA THR A 469 -19.11 4.81 -15.79
C THR A 469 -18.51 4.16 -14.53
N ASP A 470 -18.28 2.84 -14.57
CA ASP A 470 -17.62 2.12 -13.48
C ASP A 470 -16.24 2.73 -13.14
N GLU A 471 -15.47 3.15 -14.16
CA GLU A 471 -14.14 3.76 -13.99
C GLU A 471 -14.20 5.11 -13.25
N GLU A 472 -15.28 5.88 -13.42
CA GLU A 472 -15.50 7.15 -12.73
C GLU A 472 -15.99 6.98 -11.28
N ILE A 473 -16.41 5.78 -10.89
CA ILE A 473 -16.80 5.45 -9.51
C ILE A 473 -15.63 4.79 -8.79
N LEU A 474 -15.00 3.81 -9.43
CA LEU A 474 -13.90 3.05 -8.87
C LEU A 474 -12.69 3.95 -8.57
N VAL A 475 -12.03 3.66 -7.45
CA VAL A 475 -10.78 4.30 -7.05
C VAL A 475 -9.63 3.36 -7.42
N PRO A 476 -8.64 3.81 -8.20
CA PRO A 476 -7.49 2.98 -8.54
C PRO A 476 -6.67 2.61 -7.30
N THR A 477 -6.13 1.39 -7.27
CA THR A 477 -5.17 0.99 -6.25
C THR A 477 -3.79 1.51 -6.61
N TYR A 478 -3.22 2.37 -5.77
CA TYR A 478 -1.82 2.79 -5.86
C TYR A 478 -1.00 2.02 -4.83
N ARG A 479 0.12 1.40 -5.23
CA ARG A 479 1.00 0.71 -4.27
C ARG A 479 1.77 1.75 -3.46
N THR A 480 1.82 1.55 -2.14
CA THR A 480 2.63 2.35 -1.22
C THR A 480 4.08 1.86 -1.23
N GLY A 481 5.05 2.78 -1.21
CA GLY A 481 6.48 2.43 -1.18
C GLY A 481 7.45 3.40 -1.87
N LEU A 482 7.05 4.65 -2.16
CA LEU A 482 7.94 5.58 -2.84
C LEU A 482 8.75 6.36 -1.82
N THR A 483 10.09 6.33 -1.92
CA THR A 483 10.97 6.89 -0.88
C THR A 483 11.88 8.01 -1.36
N GLU A 484 12.04 8.21 -2.68
CA GLU A 484 12.81 9.35 -3.22
C GLU A 484 11.96 10.21 -4.16
N GLU A 485 11.79 11.47 -3.79
CA GLU A 485 11.12 12.51 -4.57
C GLU A 485 12.14 13.34 -5.36
N ILE A 486 11.85 13.58 -6.64
CA ILE A 486 12.57 14.54 -7.47
C ILE A 486 11.71 15.78 -7.58
N ALA A 487 12.21 16.89 -7.04
CA ALA A 487 11.63 18.21 -7.26
C ALA A 487 12.13 18.79 -8.58
N PHE A 488 11.20 19.24 -9.42
CA PHE A 488 11.50 19.91 -10.68
C PHE A 488 11.55 21.41 -10.45
N ASP A 489 12.50 22.11 -11.09
CA ASP A 489 12.41 23.56 -11.20
C ASP A 489 11.26 23.98 -12.14
N GLU A 490 10.90 25.26 -12.09
CA GLU A 490 9.75 25.80 -12.82
C GLU A 490 9.88 25.64 -14.34
N ALA A 491 11.08 25.79 -14.89
CA ALA A 491 11.34 25.62 -16.31
C ALA A 491 11.10 24.16 -16.74
N SER A 492 11.60 23.21 -15.96
CA SER A 492 11.45 21.78 -16.23
C SER A 492 9.99 21.33 -16.04
N ALA A 493 9.31 21.84 -15.01
CA ALA A 493 7.89 21.57 -14.78
C ALA A 493 7.03 22.10 -15.94
N LYS A 494 7.27 23.33 -16.40
CA LYS A 494 6.56 23.92 -17.55
C LYS A 494 6.85 23.19 -18.86
N ALA A 495 8.08 22.71 -19.07
CA ALA A 495 8.41 21.90 -20.24
C ALA A 495 7.60 20.59 -20.28
N GLU A 496 7.45 19.89 -19.15
CA GLU A 496 6.61 18.69 -19.03
C GLU A 496 5.11 18.99 -19.26
N LEU A 497 4.59 20.10 -18.70
CA LEU A 497 3.20 20.52 -18.92
C LEU A 497 2.96 20.92 -20.38
N GLY A 498 3.89 21.67 -20.98
CA GLY A 498 3.85 22.07 -22.39
C GLY A 498 3.86 20.88 -23.35
N ALA A 499 4.71 19.88 -23.07
CA ALA A 499 4.73 18.61 -23.81
C ALA A 499 3.40 17.83 -23.71
N SER A 500 2.63 18.07 -22.64
CA SER A 500 1.30 17.50 -22.42
C SER A 500 0.16 18.32 -23.06
N GLY A 501 0.49 19.37 -23.82
CA GLY A 501 -0.48 20.21 -24.53
C GLY A 501 -1.17 21.26 -23.65
N ILE A 502 -0.58 21.60 -22.49
CA ILE A 502 -1.02 22.72 -21.64
C ILE A 502 -0.28 23.98 -22.10
N ALA A 503 -1.03 25.07 -22.32
CA ALA A 503 -0.44 26.33 -22.72
C ALA A 503 0.39 26.93 -21.57
N VAL A 504 1.67 27.16 -21.83
CA VAL A 504 2.61 27.88 -20.95
C VAL A 504 3.18 29.08 -21.71
N PRO A 505 3.50 30.21 -21.07
CA PRO A 505 4.09 31.34 -21.75
C PRO A 505 5.48 31.00 -22.32
N ARG A 506 5.89 31.71 -23.38
CA ARG A 506 7.25 31.55 -23.90
C ARG A 506 8.25 32.06 -22.87
N SER A 507 9.30 31.29 -22.66
CA SER A 507 10.32 31.61 -21.67
C SER A 507 11.72 31.18 -22.13
N ILE A 508 12.72 31.85 -21.58
CA ILE A 508 14.15 31.58 -21.83
C ILE A 508 14.84 31.46 -20.48
N VAL A 509 15.62 30.38 -20.31
CA VAL A 509 16.50 30.21 -19.16
C VAL A 509 17.83 30.91 -19.42
N VAL A 510 18.23 31.78 -18.50
CA VAL A 510 19.44 32.59 -18.58
C VAL A 510 20.28 32.49 -17.31
N THR A 511 21.59 32.74 -17.42
CA THR A 511 22.48 32.96 -16.27
C THR A 511 22.88 34.44 -16.17
N PRO A 512 23.30 34.95 -14.99
CA PRO A 512 23.63 36.38 -14.81
C PRO A 512 24.73 36.90 -15.74
N ASP A 513 25.63 36.01 -16.17
CA ASP A 513 26.80 36.33 -17.00
C ASP A 513 26.51 36.29 -18.51
N GLN A 514 25.33 35.82 -18.91
CA GLN A 514 24.93 35.76 -20.32
C GLN A 514 24.51 37.14 -20.86
N THR A 515 24.53 37.27 -22.19
CA THR A 515 24.06 38.45 -22.92
C THR A 515 23.36 38.01 -24.22
N GLY A 516 22.38 38.80 -24.67
CA GLY A 516 21.57 38.52 -25.87
C GLY A 516 20.47 37.46 -25.66
N ARG A 517 19.59 37.30 -26.66
CA ARG A 517 18.43 36.36 -26.72
C ARG A 517 17.10 36.83 -26.11
N LEU A 518 17.09 37.84 -25.25
CA LEU A 518 15.83 38.34 -24.65
C LEU A 518 14.94 39.10 -25.65
N ASP A 519 15.52 39.58 -26.75
CA ASP A 519 14.78 40.24 -27.85
C ASP A 519 13.83 39.30 -28.60
N GLU A 520 13.93 37.98 -28.35
CA GLU A 520 13.06 36.95 -28.94
C GLU A 520 11.69 36.84 -28.23
N LEU A 521 11.52 37.50 -27.08
CA LEU A 521 10.31 37.47 -26.25
C LEU A 521 9.48 38.74 -26.42
N ASP A 522 8.15 38.60 -26.29
CA ASP A 522 7.23 39.74 -26.28
C ASP A 522 7.14 40.42 -24.91
N PHE A 523 7.37 41.73 -24.86
CA PHE A 523 7.32 42.52 -23.63
C PHE A 523 5.88 42.98 -23.29
N PRO A 524 5.53 43.12 -21.99
CA PRO A 524 6.43 43.02 -20.83
C PRO A 524 6.71 41.58 -20.39
N VAL A 525 7.89 41.36 -19.80
CA VAL A 525 8.35 40.07 -19.28
C VAL A 525 8.43 40.05 -17.75
N ALA A 526 8.46 38.85 -17.19
CA ALA A 526 8.75 38.55 -15.80
C ALA A 526 10.09 37.82 -15.67
N VAL A 527 10.85 38.14 -14.63
CA VAL A 527 12.10 37.45 -14.26
C VAL A 527 11.87 36.67 -12.97
N LYS A 528 12.20 35.38 -12.96
CA LYS A 528 12.01 34.47 -11.82
C LYS A 528 13.29 33.66 -11.55
N ALA A 529 13.67 33.47 -10.29
CA ALA A 529 14.80 32.61 -9.94
C ALA A 529 14.43 31.12 -10.05
N LEU A 530 15.33 30.31 -10.63
CA LEU A 530 15.13 28.85 -10.74
C LEU A 530 15.84 28.13 -9.60
N SER A 531 15.07 27.44 -8.77
CA SER A 531 15.57 26.48 -7.79
C SER A 531 14.45 25.54 -7.37
N ALA A 532 14.80 24.26 -7.21
CA ALA A 532 13.90 23.23 -6.68
C ALA A 532 13.60 23.40 -5.17
N GLY A 533 14.39 24.21 -4.45
CA GLY A 533 14.28 24.42 -2.99
C GLY A 533 13.60 25.74 -2.56
N LEU A 534 13.18 26.59 -3.50
CA LEU A 534 12.59 27.91 -3.20
C LEU A 534 11.05 27.84 -3.11
N ALA A 535 10.52 27.51 -1.94
CA ALA A 535 9.12 27.78 -1.61
C ALA A 535 8.95 29.26 -1.22
N HIS A 536 7.85 29.93 -1.62
CA HIS A 536 7.53 31.35 -1.32
C HIS A 536 8.44 32.41 -2.00
N LYS A 537 8.67 32.26 -3.31
CA LYS A 537 9.54 33.13 -4.14
C LYS A 537 9.24 34.63 -4.06
N SER A 538 7.96 35.01 -4.04
CA SER A 538 7.53 36.42 -4.08
C SER A 538 7.96 37.20 -2.82
N GLU A 539 7.93 36.55 -1.65
CA GLU A 539 8.31 37.18 -0.37
C GLU A 539 9.83 37.40 -0.25
N LEU A 540 10.62 36.54 -0.91
CA LEU A 540 12.08 36.65 -0.97
C LEU A 540 12.56 37.64 -2.05
N GLY A 541 11.63 38.19 -2.86
CA GLY A 541 11.95 39.03 -4.02
C GLY A 541 12.59 38.25 -5.16
N ALA A 542 12.29 36.94 -5.27
CA ALA A 542 12.76 36.05 -6.31
C ALA A 542 11.87 36.07 -7.58
N VAL A 543 10.98 37.06 -7.69
CA VAL A 543 10.14 37.36 -8.87
C VAL A 543 10.09 38.87 -9.09
N VAL A 544 10.33 39.32 -10.32
CA VAL A 544 10.15 40.72 -10.76
C VAL A 544 9.24 40.73 -11.99
N LEU A 545 8.19 41.53 -11.94
CA LEU A 545 7.15 41.59 -12.98
C LEU A 545 7.19 42.92 -13.74
N ARG A 546 6.53 42.95 -14.90
CA ARG A 546 6.25 44.15 -15.71
C ARG A 546 7.50 44.86 -16.25
N LEU A 547 8.51 44.09 -16.64
CA LEU A 547 9.73 44.63 -17.24
C LEU A 547 9.46 44.92 -18.71
N GLY A 548 9.68 46.16 -19.15
CA GLY A 548 9.27 46.68 -20.45
C GLY A 548 10.35 46.60 -21.52
N THR A 549 11.62 46.44 -21.14
CA THR A 549 12.73 46.33 -22.10
C THR A 549 13.74 45.22 -21.73
N PRO A 550 14.52 44.72 -22.71
CA PRO A 550 15.59 43.75 -22.46
C PRO A 550 16.61 44.20 -21.42
N GLU A 551 16.94 45.50 -21.39
CA GLU A 551 17.88 46.08 -20.43
C GLU A 551 17.33 46.00 -19.00
N GLU A 552 16.05 46.33 -18.81
CA GLU A 552 15.37 46.21 -17.52
C GLU A 552 15.34 44.74 -17.05
N ALA A 553 15.12 43.79 -17.96
CA ALA A 553 15.15 42.36 -17.67
C ALA A 553 16.54 41.87 -17.22
N TRP A 554 17.60 42.22 -17.95
CA TRP A 554 18.97 41.86 -17.56
C TRP A 554 19.40 42.50 -16.23
N GLN A 555 19.00 43.74 -16.00
CA GLN A 555 19.28 44.42 -14.74
C GLN A 555 18.56 43.73 -13.57
N ALA A 556 17.32 43.28 -13.77
CA ALA A 556 16.58 42.52 -12.78
C ALA A 556 17.24 41.17 -12.45
N VAL A 557 17.71 40.42 -13.46
CA VAL A 557 18.46 39.15 -13.27
C VAL A 557 19.70 39.37 -12.40
N ARG A 558 20.54 40.37 -12.72
CA ARG A 558 21.78 40.64 -11.98
C ARG A 558 21.50 41.09 -10.54
N THR A 559 20.54 41.99 -10.38
CA THR A 559 20.15 42.50 -9.06
C THR A 559 19.59 41.38 -8.18
N MET A 560 18.77 40.49 -8.77
CA MET A 560 18.21 39.35 -8.08
C MET A 560 19.28 38.32 -7.70
N ALA A 561 20.24 38.03 -8.58
CA ALA A 561 21.36 37.13 -8.29
C ALA A 561 22.21 37.62 -7.10
N GLU A 562 22.56 38.90 -7.05
CA GLU A 562 23.30 39.47 -5.92
C GLU A 562 22.49 39.47 -4.63
N LYS A 563 21.20 39.83 -4.69
CA LYS A 563 20.33 39.81 -3.51
C LYS A 563 20.18 38.41 -2.93
N LEU A 564 19.97 37.40 -3.79
CA LEU A 564 19.73 36.02 -3.35
C LEU A 564 20.98 35.35 -2.76
N LYS A 565 22.19 35.72 -3.19
CA LYS A 565 23.45 35.29 -2.53
C LYS A 565 23.51 35.65 -1.05
N HIS A 566 22.90 36.77 -0.66
CA HIS A 566 22.91 37.24 0.73
C HIS A 566 21.73 36.71 1.56
N VAL A 567 20.57 36.48 0.93
CA VAL A 567 19.33 36.12 1.63
C VAL A 567 19.17 34.60 1.79
N ALA A 568 19.74 33.79 0.89
CA ALA A 568 19.67 32.32 0.94
C ALA A 568 21.01 31.67 0.52
N PRO A 569 22.11 31.86 1.28
CA PRO A 569 23.45 31.38 0.92
C PRO A 569 23.55 29.85 0.83
N GLU A 570 22.64 29.11 1.46
CA GLU A 570 22.58 27.64 1.39
C GLU A 570 21.96 27.11 0.08
N ILE A 571 21.31 27.95 -0.74
CA ILE A 571 20.68 27.53 -2.00
C ILE A 571 21.52 28.04 -3.18
N SER A 572 22.14 27.14 -3.93
CA SER A 572 22.89 27.50 -5.14
C SER A 572 21.92 27.89 -6.26
N ILE A 573 21.79 29.20 -6.52
CA ILE A 573 20.94 29.75 -7.59
C ILE A 573 21.84 30.30 -8.68
N SER A 574 21.97 29.55 -9.78
CA SER A 574 22.82 29.91 -10.92
C SER A 574 22.02 30.33 -12.16
N SER A 575 20.72 30.05 -12.18
CA SER A 575 19.86 30.19 -13.37
C SER A 575 18.55 30.93 -13.06
N PHE A 576 18.05 31.68 -14.04
CA PHE A 576 16.86 32.51 -13.97
C PHE A 576 15.98 32.25 -15.20
N LEU A 577 14.66 32.33 -15.01
CA LEU A 577 13.67 32.22 -16.07
C LEU A 577 13.16 33.61 -16.43
N VAL A 578 13.28 33.99 -17.71
CA VAL A 578 12.65 35.21 -18.27
C VAL A 578 11.46 34.77 -19.11
N GLU A 579 10.27 35.29 -18.82
CA GLU A 579 8.99 34.78 -19.34
C GLU A 579 8.04 35.90 -19.77
N GLU A 580 7.33 35.71 -20.89
CA GLU A 580 6.29 36.65 -21.36
C GLU A 580 5.11 36.75 -20.37
N MET A 581 4.62 37.96 -20.10
CA MET A 581 3.44 38.13 -19.25
C MET A 581 2.13 37.94 -20.04
N VAL A 582 1.23 37.12 -19.50
CA VAL A 582 -0.12 36.94 -20.06
C VAL A 582 -0.93 38.23 -19.87
N LYS A 583 -1.46 38.76 -20.97
CA LYS A 583 -2.30 39.97 -21.01
C LYS A 583 -3.79 39.60 -20.88
N ASP A 584 -4.57 40.50 -20.30
CA ASP A 584 -6.04 40.46 -20.25
C ASP A 584 -6.68 39.28 -19.49
N GLY A 585 -6.09 38.81 -18.38
CA GLY A 585 -6.71 37.78 -17.54
C GLY A 585 -8.05 38.23 -16.93
N VAL A 586 -9.09 37.38 -17.02
CA VAL A 586 -10.40 37.60 -16.39
C VAL A 586 -10.39 37.14 -14.93
N GLY A 587 -9.65 36.08 -14.63
CA GLY A 587 -9.45 35.57 -13.27
C GLY A 587 -8.33 34.52 -13.20
N GLU A 588 -7.93 34.21 -11.98
CA GLU A 588 -6.80 33.32 -11.68
C GLU A 588 -7.30 32.12 -10.86
N LEU A 589 -6.86 30.92 -11.25
CA LEU A 589 -7.18 29.67 -10.57
C LEU A 589 -5.92 29.04 -10.00
N LEU A 590 -6.05 28.38 -8.85
CA LEU A 590 -5.09 27.42 -8.35
C LEU A 590 -5.56 26.02 -8.76
N VAL A 591 -4.67 25.23 -9.34
CA VAL A 591 -4.97 23.84 -9.73
C VAL A 591 -3.85 22.95 -9.23
N GLY A 592 -4.10 22.26 -8.12
CA GLY A 592 -3.15 21.33 -7.49
C GLY A 592 -3.59 19.88 -7.64
N ILE A 593 -2.67 18.98 -7.96
CA ILE A 593 -2.88 17.55 -7.88
C ILE A 593 -1.87 17.00 -6.88
N HIS A 594 -2.35 16.28 -5.88
CA HIS A 594 -1.50 15.64 -4.87
C HIS A 594 -1.88 14.18 -4.72
N ARG A 595 -0.89 13.35 -4.43
CA ARG A 595 -1.08 11.96 -4.04
C ARG A 595 -1.29 11.89 -2.54
N VAL A 596 -2.45 11.35 -2.15
CA VAL A 596 -2.83 11.13 -0.75
C VAL A 596 -3.02 9.64 -0.56
N ASP A 597 -2.04 8.94 0.01
CA ASP A 597 -2.17 7.49 0.27
C ASP A 597 -3.08 7.23 1.50
N PRO A 598 -4.01 6.26 1.45
CA PRO A 598 -4.31 5.33 0.36
C PRO A 598 -5.40 5.81 -0.64
N MET A 599 -5.86 7.07 -0.54
CA MET A 599 -6.96 7.65 -1.34
C MET A 599 -6.64 7.83 -2.83
N GLY A 600 -5.36 7.86 -3.20
CA GLY A 600 -4.90 8.05 -4.57
C GLY A 600 -4.66 9.51 -4.93
N LEU A 601 -4.96 9.90 -6.17
CA LEU A 601 -4.72 11.25 -6.66
C LEU A 601 -5.93 12.15 -6.39
N THR A 602 -5.67 13.31 -5.78
CA THR A 602 -6.67 14.33 -5.48
C THR A 602 -6.38 15.59 -6.28
N LEU A 603 -7.37 16.09 -7.02
CA LEU A 603 -7.34 17.36 -7.74
C LEU A 603 -8.07 18.42 -6.90
N THR A 604 -7.35 19.48 -6.55
CA THR A 604 -7.88 20.68 -5.89
C THR A 604 -7.91 21.82 -6.89
N ILE A 605 -9.08 22.43 -7.04
CA ILE A 605 -9.31 23.63 -7.85
C ILE A 605 -9.71 24.73 -6.89
N GLY A 606 -9.08 25.90 -6.96
CA GLY A 606 -9.42 27.04 -6.12
C GLY A 606 -9.30 28.34 -6.86
N THR A 607 -9.88 29.38 -6.29
CA THR A 607 -9.63 30.76 -6.74
C THR A 607 -8.24 31.17 -6.23
N SER A 608 -7.37 31.67 -7.11
CA SER A 608 -6.03 32.16 -6.73
C SER A 608 -6.08 33.65 -6.32
N GLY A 609 -5.03 34.12 -5.66
CA GLY A 609 -4.91 35.49 -5.14
C GLY A 609 -5.41 35.66 -3.70
N THR A 610 -5.25 36.87 -3.18
CA THR A 610 -5.47 37.22 -1.76
C THR A 610 -6.90 36.94 -1.30
N GLU A 611 -7.90 37.22 -2.13
CA GLU A 611 -9.30 36.95 -1.84
C GLU A 611 -9.60 35.44 -1.79
N GLY A 612 -8.98 34.66 -2.67
CA GLY A 612 -9.11 33.20 -2.71
C GLY A 612 -8.57 32.53 -1.45
N GLU A 613 -7.38 32.95 -1.00
CA GLU A 613 -6.77 32.47 0.24
C GLU A 613 -7.60 32.83 1.48
N LEU A 614 -8.10 34.08 1.55
CA LEU A 614 -8.90 34.55 2.68
C LEU A 614 -10.22 33.79 2.81
N LEU A 615 -10.90 33.52 1.69
CA LEU A 615 -12.19 32.83 1.65
C LEU A 615 -12.09 31.30 1.69
N ARG A 616 -10.85 30.77 1.56
CA ARG A 616 -10.54 29.34 1.38
C ARG A 616 -11.41 28.72 0.30
N ASP A 617 -11.51 29.43 -0.83
CA ASP A 617 -12.44 29.10 -1.92
C ASP A 617 -11.85 27.99 -2.80
N THR A 618 -12.02 26.74 -2.36
CA THR A 618 -11.45 25.55 -2.98
C THR A 618 -12.47 24.42 -3.08
N ALA A 619 -12.32 23.59 -4.11
CA ALA A 619 -13.06 22.37 -4.34
C ALA A 619 -12.08 21.23 -4.64
N THR A 620 -12.21 20.11 -3.91
CA THR A 620 -11.35 18.93 -4.09
C THR A 620 -12.17 17.75 -4.62
N ILE A 621 -11.63 17.07 -5.63
CA ILE A 621 -12.19 15.84 -6.21
C ILE A 621 -11.09 14.78 -6.40
N LEU A 622 -11.47 13.51 -6.46
CA LEU A 622 -10.53 12.40 -6.72
C LEU A 622 -10.40 12.12 -8.22
N LEU A 623 -9.20 11.72 -8.64
CA LEU A 623 -8.91 11.24 -10.00
C LEU A 623 -8.93 9.70 -10.07
N PRO A 624 -9.35 9.11 -11.21
CA PRO A 624 -9.75 9.75 -12.46
C PRO A 624 -11.10 10.46 -12.34
N SER A 625 -11.25 11.62 -12.99
CA SER A 625 -12.49 12.40 -12.99
C SER A 625 -12.88 12.79 -14.41
N SER A 626 -14.17 13.00 -14.62
CA SER A 626 -14.74 13.40 -15.91
C SER A 626 -14.70 14.91 -16.10
N ARG A 627 -14.81 15.35 -17.36
CA ARG A 627 -14.95 16.78 -17.69
C ARG A 627 -16.11 17.44 -16.94
N ALA A 628 -17.23 16.73 -16.82
CA ALA A 628 -18.41 17.22 -16.10
C ALA A 628 -18.15 17.41 -14.60
N MET A 629 -17.40 16.49 -13.97
CA MET A 629 -17.02 16.61 -12.55
C MET A 629 -16.09 17.79 -12.31
N ILE A 630 -15.13 18.02 -13.21
CA ILE A 630 -14.21 19.17 -13.14
C ILE A 630 -15.00 20.48 -13.29
N ALA A 631 -15.93 20.54 -14.25
CA ALA A 631 -16.78 21.71 -14.44
C ALA A 631 -17.71 21.97 -13.24
N GLU A 632 -18.26 20.93 -12.62
CA GLU A 632 -19.07 21.04 -11.39
C GLU A 632 -18.23 21.58 -10.22
N ALA A 633 -17.01 21.05 -10.04
CA ALA A 633 -16.08 21.53 -9.01
C ALA A 633 -15.73 23.01 -9.21
N LEU A 634 -15.45 23.42 -10.45
CA LEU A 634 -15.17 24.82 -10.78
C LEU A 634 -16.38 25.74 -10.52
N ARG A 635 -17.60 25.30 -10.87
CA ARG A 635 -18.85 26.05 -10.63
C ARG A 635 -19.21 26.15 -9.14
N SER A 636 -18.69 25.23 -8.32
CA SER A 636 -18.95 25.22 -6.88
C SER A 636 -18.13 26.25 -6.10
N LEU A 637 -17.15 26.89 -6.74
CA LEU A 637 -16.36 27.97 -6.14
C LEU A 637 -17.24 29.19 -5.87
N LYS A 638 -17.10 29.79 -4.69
CA LYS A 638 -17.83 30.98 -4.25
C LYS A 638 -17.60 32.16 -5.19
N LEU A 639 -16.38 32.28 -5.73
CA LEU A 639 -16.00 33.36 -6.64
C LEU A 639 -16.13 32.98 -8.13
N PHE A 640 -16.72 31.83 -8.46
CA PHE A 640 -16.95 31.42 -9.85
C PHE A 640 -17.72 32.47 -10.68
N GLN A 641 -18.63 33.21 -10.05
CA GLN A 641 -19.40 34.29 -10.70
C GLN A 641 -18.51 35.38 -11.33
N LEU A 642 -17.28 35.57 -10.83
CA LEU A 642 -16.33 36.50 -11.44
C LEU A 642 -15.84 36.01 -12.82
N LEU A 643 -15.74 34.69 -13.00
CA LEU A 643 -15.38 34.06 -14.28
C LEU A 643 -16.59 34.00 -15.23
N ASP A 644 -17.80 33.79 -14.72
CA ASP A 644 -19.03 33.71 -15.53
C ASP A 644 -19.65 35.07 -15.90
N GLY A 645 -18.98 36.17 -15.55
CA GLY A 645 -19.37 37.53 -15.89
C GLY A 645 -20.26 38.18 -14.83
N TRP A 646 -19.66 38.99 -13.97
CA TRP A 646 -20.35 39.72 -12.91
C TRP A 646 -20.42 41.22 -13.22
N ARG A 647 -21.63 41.82 -13.12
CA ARG A 647 -21.89 43.27 -13.31
C ARG A 647 -21.27 43.86 -14.60
N GLY A 648 -21.38 43.16 -15.72
CA GLY A 648 -20.89 43.65 -17.02
C GLY A 648 -19.39 43.42 -17.27
N ARG A 649 -18.68 42.70 -16.39
CA ARG A 649 -17.32 42.21 -16.67
C ARG A 649 -17.33 41.16 -17.79
N THR A 650 -16.24 41.14 -18.55
CA THR A 650 -16.01 40.14 -19.62
C THR A 650 -16.02 38.73 -19.07
N LYS A 651 -16.72 37.80 -19.74
CA LYS A 651 -16.71 36.37 -19.37
C LYS A 651 -15.37 35.72 -19.67
N GLY A 652 -14.91 34.88 -18.76
CA GLY A 652 -13.72 34.04 -18.95
C GLY A 652 -14.00 32.81 -19.81
N ASP A 653 -12.97 32.27 -20.44
CA ASP A 653 -13.01 31.02 -21.20
C ASP A 653 -13.00 29.80 -20.26
N VAL A 654 -14.14 29.55 -19.62
CA VAL A 654 -14.31 28.46 -18.65
C VAL A 654 -14.09 27.08 -19.29
N GLU A 655 -14.50 26.90 -20.55
CA GLU A 655 -14.32 25.63 -21.25
C GLU A 655 -12.84 25.33 -21.55
N ALA A 656 -12.05 26.35 -21.87
CA ALA A 656 -10.60 26.19 -21.99
C ALA A 656 -9.93 25.89 -20.64
N ALA A 657 -10.39 26.51 -19.55
CA ALA A 657 -9.89 26.20 -18.20
C ALA A 657 -10.17 24.72 -17.85
N VAL A 658 -11.37 24.22 -18.12
CA VAL A 658 -11.74 22.82 -17.92
C VAL A 658 -10.87 21.88 -18.78
N ASP A 659 -10.57 22.25 -20.03
CA ASP A 659 -9.69 21.48 -20.91
C ASP A 659 -8.26 21.37 -20.36
N VAL A 660 -7.69 22.50 -19.89
CA VAL A 660 -6.36 22.53 -19.27
C VAL A 660 -6.32 21.65 -18.01
N ILE A 661 -7.33 21.77 -17.13
CA ILE A 661 -7.41 20.97 -15.90
C ILE A 661 -7.55 19.48 -16.23
N GLN A 662 -8.32 19.13 -17.27
CA GLN A 662 -8.47 17.75 -17.71
C GLN A 662 -7.15 17.17 -18.26
N LYS A 663 -6.41 17.93 -19.06
CA LYS A 663 -5.07 17.53 -19.54
C LYS A 663 -4.09 17.37 -18.38
N PHE A 664 -4.14 18.27 -17.40
CA PHE A 664 -3.30 18.19 -16.20
C PHE A 664 -3.63 16.94 -15.36
N ALA A 665 -4.91 16.61 -15.21
CA ALA A 665 -5.35 15.36 -14.58
C ALA A 665 -4.87 14.12 -15.34
N GLN A 666 -4.99 14.10 -16.67
CA GLN A 666 -4.49 13.01 -17.52
C GLN A 666 -2.98 12.85 -17.43
N PHE A 667 -2.24 13.95 -17.42
CA PHE A 667 -0.80 13.96 -17.18
C PHE A 667 -0.47 13.26 -15.86
N ALA A 668 -1.11 13.65 -14.75
CA ALA A 668 -0.87 13.04 -13.45
C ALA A 668 -1.19 11.54 -13.43
N ILE A 669 -2.32 11.14 -14.00
CA ILE A 669 -2.72 9.73 -14.12
C ILE A 669 -1.70 8.95 -14.96
N SER A 670 -1.20 9.52 -16.06
CA SER A 670 -0.24 8.85 -16.96
C SER A 670 1.12 8.56 -16.30
N LYS A 671 1.52 9.36 -15.31
CA LYS A 671 2.74 9.12 -14.52
C LYS A 671 2.55 8.01 -13.49
N GLY A 672 1.31 7.58 -13.24
CA GLY A 672 0.96 6.43 -12.41
C GLY A 672 1.52 6.55 -10.98
N GLU A 673 2.16 5.49 -10.50
CA GLU A 673 2.75 5.48 -9.15
C GLU A 673 3.82 6.57 -8.97
N ARG A 674 4.47 7.07 -10.04
CA ARG A 674 5.52 8.09 -9.91
C ARG A 674 4.98 9.48 -9.56
N PHE A 675 3.69 9.74 -9.70
CA PHE A 675 3.17 11.08 -9.40
C PHE A 675 3.10 11.30 -7.88
N VAL A 676 3.70 12.39 -7.39
CA VAL A 676 3.62 12.80 -5.97
C VAL A 676 2.76 14.05 -5.87
N GLU A 677 3.20 15.14 -6.48
CA GLU A 677 2.41 16.37 -6.54
C GLU A 677 2.76 17.21 -7.76
N ALA A 678 1.81 17.99 -8.24
CA ALA A 678 2.06 19.11 -9.12
C ALA A 678 1.01 20.18 -8.86
N GLU A 679 1.40 21.45 -8.94
CA GLU A 679 0.51 22.59 -8.76
C GLU A 679 0.75 23.60 -9.88
N ILE A 680 -0.34 24.12 -10.43
CA ILE A 680 -0.37 25.27 -11.33
C ILE A 680 -0.95 26.45 -10.55
N ASN A 681 -0.14 27.48 -10.32
CA ASN A 681 -0.55 28.62 -9.48
C ASN A 681 0.18 29.93 -9.86
N PRO A 682 -0.41 30.81 -10.71
CA PRO A 682 -1.78 30.77 -11.20
C PRO A 682 -1.95 30.11 -12.56
N LEU A 683 -3.13 29.53 -12.78
CA LEU A 683 -3.75 29.29 -14.09
C LEU A 683 -4.60 30.51 -14.44
N ILE A 684 -4.17 31.30 -15.43
CA ILE A 684 -4.90 32.51 -15.85
C ILE A 684 -5.96 32.16 -16.89
N VAL A 685 -7.22 32.47 -16.59
CA VAL A 685 -8.35 32.33 -17.51
C VAL A 685 -8.51 33.62 -18.30
N ARG A 686 -8.41 33.56 -19.63
CA ARG A 686 -8.52 34.72 -20.53
C ARG A 686 -9.98 34.93 -20.98
N PRO A 687 -10.31 36.02 -21.70
CA PRO A 687 -11.65 36.26 -22.20
C PRO A 687 -12.12 35.09 -23.07
N MET A 688 -13.43 34.88 -23.12
CA MET A 688 -14.06 33.81 -23.90
C MET A 688 -13.46 33.69 -25.32
N GLY A 689 -12.96 32.50 -25.66
CA GLY A 689 -12.32 32.20 -26.94
C GLY A 689 -10.80 32.45 -27.00
N GLN A 690 -10.18 32.96 -25.92
CA GLN A 690 -8.74 33.24 -25.86
C GLN A 690 -7.94 32.24 -25.00
N GLY A 691 -8.61 31.24 -24.40
CA GLY A 691 -7.97 30.13 -23.70
C GLY A 691 -7.63 30.36 -22.23
N ALA A 692 -6.85 29.43 -21.66
CA ALA A 692 -6.29 29.52 -20.31
C ALA A 692 -4.80 29.14 -20.34
N VAL A 693 -3.98 29.82 -19.53
CA VAL A 693 -2.50 29.70 -19.58
C VAL A 693 -1.93 29.45 -18.18
N ALA A 694 -1.09 28.42 -18.05
CA ALA A 694 -0.41 28.06 -16.81
C ALA A 694 0.86 28.93 -16.65
N VAL A 695 0.83 29.90 -15.73
CA VAL A 695 1.88 30.91 -15.58
C VAL A 695 2.94 30.53 -14.56
N ASP A 696 2.64 29.64 -13.63
CA ASP A 696 3.62 29.04 -12.72
C ASP A 696 3.29 27.57 -12.52
N ALA A 697 4.31 26.76 -12.28
CA ALA A 697 4.16 25.34 -12.03
C ALA A 697 5.25 24.82 -11.09
N VAL A 698 4.83 24.03 -10.10
CA VAL A 698 5.71 23.23 -9.25
C VAL A 698 5.36 21.77 -9.45
N MET A 699 6.36 20.89 -9.47
CA MET A 699 6.15 19.47 -9.69
C MET A 699 7.14 18.63 -8.89
N ARG A 700 6.65 17.56 -8.26
CA ARG A 700 7.44 16.49 -7.68
C ARG A 700 6.99 15.14 -8.19
N LEU A 701 7.96 14.34 -8.61
CA LEU A 701 7.73 12.96 -9.02
C LEU A 701 8.58 12.03 -8.15
N ALA A 702 8.01 10.92 -7.75
CA ALA A 702 8.73 9.85 -7.09
C ALA A 702 9.50 8.98 -8.10
N ARG A 703 10.64 8.45 -7.65
CA ARG A 703 11.29 7.31 -8.30
C ARG A 703 10.57 6.02 -7.93
N HIS A 704 10.30 5.20 -8.94
CA HIS A 704 9.56 3.95 -8.78
C HIS A 704 10.34 2.97 -7.90
N GLN A 705 9.67 2.41 -6.89
CA GLN A 705 10.20 1.33 -6.07
C GLN A 705 10.47 0.04 -6.88
N LEU A 706 10.13 -0.08 -8.18
CA LEU A 706 10.56 -1.23 -8.98
C LEU A 706 12.05 -1.16 -9.33
N ALA A 707 12.60 0.05 -9.51
CA ALA A 707 14.05 0.23 -9.57
C ALA A 707 14.68 -0.15 -8.24
N GLN A 708 13.98 0.07 -7.11
CA GLN A 708 14.38 -0.35 -5.77
C GLN A 708 13.91 -1.76 -5.37
N ARG A 709 13.07 -2.47 -6.14
CA ARG A 709 12.66 -3.88 -5.95
C ARG A 709 13.47 -4.78 -6.85
N ILE A 710 13.87 -4.29 -8.02
CA ILE A 710 15.10 -4.71 -8.65
C ILE A 710 16.24 -4.32 -7.73
N SER A 711 16.32 -3.13 -7.11
CA SER A 711 17.31 -2.82 -6.07
C SER A 711 17.09 -3.41 -4.67
N ILE A 712 16.04 -4.21 -4.41
CA ILE A 712 15.76 -4.94 -3.14
C ILE A 712 15.74 -6.44 -3.42
N LEU A 713 15.48 -6.90 -4.64
CA LEU A 713 15.95 -8.20 -5.09
C LEU A 713 17.45 -8.10 -5.32
N THR A 714 17.96 -7.02 -5.87
CA THR A 714 19.38 -6.69 -6.05
C THR A 714 19.97 -6.02 -4.82
N HIS A 715 19.19 -5.54 -3.81
CA HIS A 715 19.65 -5.31 -2.41
C HIS A 715 19.52 -6.54 -1.53
N LYS A 716 18.58 -7.48 -1.70
CA LYS A 716 18.67 -8.79 -1.01
C LYS A 716 19.69 -9.69 -1.70
N ILE A 717 19.98 -9.43 -2.96
CA ILE A 717 21.12 -9.91 -3.74
C ILE A 717 22.26 -8.83 -3.72
N SER A 718 22.28 -7.89 -2.78
CA SER A 718 23.44 -7.00 -2.47
C SER A 718 23.71 -6.81 -0.98
N GLU A 719 22.82 -7.24 -0.09
CA GLU A 719 23.09 -7.60 1.30
C GLU A 719 23.83 -8.92 1.18
N MET A 720 25.11 -8.83 0.85
CA MET A 720 25.99 -9.95 1.13
C MET A 720 25.95 -10.15 2.64
N GLY A 721 25.88 -11.39 3.11
CA GLY A 721 26.09 -11.71 4.53
C GLY A 721 27.46 -11.26 5.06
N LEU A 722 28.36 -10.79 4.18
CA LEU A 722 29.63 -10.18 4.54
C LEU A 722 29.43 -8.78 5.15
N PRO A 723 30.25 -8.37 6.14
CA PRO A 723 30.17 -7.04 6.73
C PRO A 723 30.29 -5.89 5.72
N THR A 724 29.60 -4.77 6.00
CA THR A 724 29.60 -3.58 5.13
C THR A 724 31.01 -3.07 4.80
N SER A 725 31.94 -3.21 5.75
CA SER A 725 33.37 -2.86 5.62
C SER A 725 34.10 -3.59 4.50
N ILE A 726 33.57 -4.73 4.04
CA ILE A 726 34.04 -5.50 2.89
C ILE A 726 33.18 -5.16 1.66
N THR A 727 31.86 -5.17 1.82
CA THR A 727 30.92 -5.04 0.69
C THR A 727 31.03 -3.72 -0.06
N SER A 728 31.28 -2.61 0.64
CA SER A 728 31.33 -1.27 0.04
C SER A 728 32.58 -1.05 -0.84
N ARG A 729 33.51 -2.01 -0.81
CA ARG A 729 34.77 -1.98 -1.55
C ARG A 729 34.80 -2.96 -2.72
N LEU A 730 33.68 -3.63 -3.02
CA LEU A 730 33.59 -4.57 -4.13
C LEU A 730 32.84 -3.93 -5.31
N ARG A 731 33.41 -4.07 -6.51
CA ARG A 731 32.72 -3.84 -7.79
C ARG A 731 31.82 -5.02 -8.13
N ILE A 732 32.30 -6.23 -7.87
CA ILE A 732 31.56 -7.49 -8.05
C ILE A 732 31.81 -8.45 -6.88
N PRO A 733 30.85 -9.32 -6.52
CA PRO A 733 30.96 -10.23 -5.39
C PRO A 733 31.82 -11.48 -5.74
N LEU A 734 33.09 -11.26 -6.04
CA LEU A 734 34.04 -12.28 -6.51
C LEU A 734 35.26 -12.38 -5.60
N ILE A 735 35.66 -13.62 -5.30
CA ILE A 735 36.96 -13.96 -4.70
C ILE A 735 37.80 -14.74 -5.73
N SER A 736 38.98 -14.23 -6.08
CA SER A 736 40.00 -15.02 -6.79
C SER A 736 40.55 -16.06 -5.82
N ALA A 737 40.37 -17.34 -6.14
CA ALA A 737 40.61 -18.45 -5.21
C ALA A 737 42.10 -18.52 -4.78
N PRO A 738 42.39 -18.94 -3.55
CA PRO A 738 43.76 -19.13 -3.11
C PRO A 738 44.34 -20.40 -3.74
N MET A 739 45.27 -20.22 -4.68
CA MET A 739 45.88 -21.32 -5.43
C MET A 739 47.35 -21.49 -5.01
N GLN A 740 47.68 -22.68 -4.54
CA GLN A 740 49.04 -22.99 -4.09
C GLN A 740 50.03 -22.88 -5.26
N HIS A 741 51.15 -22.19 -5.05
CA HIS A 741 52.16 -21.87 -6.07
C HIS A 741 51.70 -20.98 -7.24
N VAL A 742 50.46 -20.48 -7.24
CA VAL A 742 49.89 -19.65 -8.32
C VAL A 742 49.55 -18.26 -7.80
N SER A 743 48.85 -18.16 -6.65
CA SER A 743 48.46 -16.86 -6.07
C SER A 743 49.62 -16.21 -5.32
N GLY A 744 50.15 -15.11 -5.86
CA GLY A 744 51.18 -14.26 -5.26
C GLY A 744 50.73 -12.79 -5.10
N PRO A 745 51.56 -11.91 -4.53
CA PRO A 745 51.22 -10.52 -4.25
C PRO A 745 50.75 -9.74 -5.49
N GLU A 746 51.37 -9.97 -6.64
CA GLU A 746 51.06 -9.30 -7.90
C GLU A 746 49.64 -9.61 -8.36
N LEU A 747 49.27 -10.89 -8.40
CA LEU A 747 47.93 -11.34 -8.77
C LEU A 747 46.89 -10.81 -7.77
N VAL A 748 47.16 -10.92 -6.48
CA VAL A 748 46.25 -10.46 -5.43
C VAL A 748 46.02 -8.97 -5.52
N SER A 749 47.08 -8.17 -5.64
CA SER A 749 46.97 -6.71 -5.78
C SER A 749 46.26 -6.29 -7.06
N ALA A 750 46.50 -6.97 -8.19
CA ALA A 750 45.81 -6.67 -9.45
C ALA A 750 44.31 -6.89 -9.34
N VAL A 751 43.88 -8.00 -8.72
CA VAL A 751 42.46 -8.31 -8.48
C VAL A 751 41.83 -7.32 -7.49
N CYS A 752 42.51 -7.03 -6.37
CA CYS A 752 42.01 -6.11 -5.34
C CYS A 752 41.76 -4.69 -5.88
N ARG A 753 42.67 -4.15 -6.69
CA ARG A 753 42.53 -2.81 -7.29
C ARG A 753 41.33 -2.68 -8.22
N LYS A 754 40.89 -3.80 -8.83
CA LYS A 754 39.72 -3.84 -9.71
C LYS A 754 38.40 -4.10 -8.96
N GLY A 755 38.43 -4.10 -7.63
CA GLY A 755 37.24 -4.24 -6.81
C GLY A 755 36.73 -5.68 -6.65
N ALA A 756 37.61 -6.68 -6.77
CA ALA A 756 37.32 -8.08 -6.41
C ALA A 756 38.32 -8.56 -5.33
N ILE A 757 37.96 -9.54 -4.50
CA ILE A 757 38.83 -9.99 -3.41
C ILE A 757 39.93 -10.91 -3.98
N GLY A 758 41.19 -10.54 -3.85
CA GLY A 758 42.31 -11.41 -4.17
C GLY A 758 42.65 -12.33 -2.98
N ALA A 759 42.60 -13.65 -3.15
CA ALA A 759 43.01 -14.61 -2.12
C ALA A 759 44.31 -15.33 -2.47
N PHE A 760 45.08 -15.69 -1.43
CA PHE A 760 46.31 -16.48 -1.58
C PHE A 760 46.54 -17.39 -0.36
N PRO A 761 47.10 -18.60 -0.54
CA PRO A 761 47.51 -19.44 0.59
C PRO A 761 48.67 -18.80 1.35
N THR A 762 48.60 -18.73 2.69
CA THR A 762 49.74 -18.26 3.50
C THR A 762 50.98 -19.14 3.30
N LEU A 763 50.79 -20.43 2.99
CA LEU A 763 51.85 -21.38 2.62
C LEU A 763 52.67 -20.99 1.39
N ASN A 764 52.18 -20.09 0.54
CA ASN A 764 52.97 -19.59 -0.59
C ASN A 764 54.09 -18.65 -0.12
N ALA A 765 53.91 -17.98 1.03
CA ALA A 765 54.98 -17.32 1.75
C ALA A 765 55.71 -18.38 2.61
N ARG A 766 57.01 -18.53 2.41
CA ARG A 766 57.80 -19.63 2.98
C ARG A 766 58.10 -19.44 4.47
N SER A 767 57.93 -18.22 4.98
CA SER A 767 58.06 -17.88 6.39
C SER A 767 57.09 -16.77 6.82
N PRO A 768 56.82 -16.61 8.14
CA PRO A 768 56.00 -15.51 8.66
C PRO A 768 56.54 -14.11 8.29
N GLU A 769 57.87 -13.95 8.18
CA GLU A 769 58.49 -12.69 7.74
C GLU A 769 58.21 -12.40 6.27
N GLU A 770 58.22 -13.43 5.41
CA GLU A 770 57.82 -13.29 4.01
C GLU A 770 56.33 -12.97 3.90
N LEU A 771 55.49 -13.59 4.74
CA LEU A 771 54.06 -13.29 4.81
C LEU A 771 53.81 -11.82 5.20
N ASP A 772 54.52 -11.32 6.21
CA ASP A 772 54.48 -9.92 6.63
C ASP A 772 54.83 -8.95 5.49
N GLN A 773 55.89 -9.26 4.73
CA GLN A 773 56.31 -8.49 3.57
C GLN A 773 55.28 -8.52 2.43
N TRP A 774 54.69 -9.69 2.16
CA TRP A 774 53.65 -9.84 1.13
C TRP A 774 52.43 -8.99 1.48
N LEU A 775 51.97 -9.02 2.73
CA LEU A 775 50.84 -8.23 3.20
C LEU A 775 51.11 -6.73 3.06
N SER A 776 52.25 -6.24 3.56
CA SER A 776 52.63 -4.83 3.39
C SER A 776 52.72 -4.41 1.93
N ARG A 777 53.23 -5.30 1.05
CA ARG A 777 53.33 -5.03 -0.38
C ARG A 777 51.93 -4.91 -1.02
N ILE A 778 51.01 -5.81 -0.66
CA ILE A 778 49.64 -5.78 -1.17
C ILE A 778 48.90 -4.54 -0.66
N GLU A 779 49.04 -4.19 0.61
CA GLU A 779 48.44 -3.00 1.20
C GLU A 779 48.91 -1.71 0.54
N LYS A 780 50.23 -1.57 0.37
CA LYS A 780 50.83 -0.43 -0.34
C LYS A 780 50.31 -0.34 -1.77
N ALA A 781 50.33 -1.47 -2.48
CA ALA A 781 49.82 -1.57 -3.83
C ALA A 781 48.35 -1.11 -3.96
N CYS A 782 47.49 -1.48 -3.02
CA CYS A 782 46.09 -1.08 -3.00
C CYS A 782 45.89 0.39 -2.57
N ALA A 783 46.74 0.92 -1.70
CA ALA A 783 46.67 2.31 -1.24
C ALA A 783 47.11 3.33 -2.31
N GLU A 784 47.95 2.92 -3.25
CA GLU A 784 48.41 3.74 -4.39
C GLU A 784 47.40 3.81 -5.54
N SER A 785 46.25 3.14 -5.43
CA SER A 785 45.17 3.17 -6.42
C SER A 785 44.26 4.38 -6.22
N ASP A 786 43.94 5.11 -7.28
CA ASP A 786 42.97 6.22 -7.26
C ASP A 786 41.52 5.71 -7.02
N ASP A 787 41.26 4.44 -7.36
CA ASP A 787 39.98 3.75 -7.14
C ASP A 787 39.92 2.97 -5.81
N ILE A 788 38.71 2.81 -5.25
CA ILE A 788 38.45 2.00 -4.05
C ILE A 788 38.86 0.53 -4.29
N SER A 789 39.94 0.09 -3.64
CA SER A 789 40.42 -1.30 -3.73
C SER A 789 39.68 -2.23 -2.76
N ALA A 790 39.40 -3.47 -3.16
CA ALA A 790 38.86 -4.54 -2.32
C ALA A 790 39.88 -5.05 -1.28
N PRO A 791 39.44 -5.66 -0.16
CA PRO A 791 40.35 -6.33 0.76
C PRO A 791 40.94 -7.61 0.12
N PHE A 792 42.15 -7.99 0.55
CA PHE A 792 42.74 -9.30 0.23
C PHE A 792 42.32 -10.35 1.26
N CYS A 793 42.37 -11.64 0.89
CA CYS A 793 41.94 -12.76 1.71
C CYS A 793 43.03 -13.83 1.85
N PRO A 794 43.83 -13.82 2.94
CA PRO A 794 44.79 -14.87 3.20
C PRO A 794 44.09 -16.19 3.56
N ASN A 795 44.55 -17.30 2.98
CA ASN A 795 44.01 -18.64 3.23
C ASN A 795 44.96 -19.46 4.12
N ILE A 796 44.48 -19.86 5.29
CA ILE A 796 45.22 -20.63 6.28
C ILE A 796 44.83 -22.11 6.17
N VAL A 797 45.81 -22.97 5.95
CA VAL A 797 45.63 -24.43 5.99
C VAL A 797 45.74 -24.91 7.44
N MET A 798 44.63 -25.41 7.99
CA MET A 798 44.50 -25.71 9.43
C MET A 798 45.30 -26.95 9.90
N ARG A 799 45.66 -27.86 8.99
CA ARG A 799 46.47 -29.06 9.31
C ARG A 799 47.97 -28.76 9.32
N ARG A 800 48.40 -27.90 10.25
CA ARG A 800 49.82 -27.55 10.50
C ARG A 800 50.15 -27.73 11.99
N SER A 801 51.43 -27.61 12.35
CA SER A 801 51.80 -27.58 13.77
C SER A 801 51.22 -26.32 14.43
N SER A 802 50.90 -26.41 15.72
CA SER A 802 50.28 -25.30 16.45
C SER A 802 51.17 -24.05 16.44
N GLU A 803 52.49 -24.21 16.47
CA GLU A 803 53.46 -23.12 16.44
C GLU A 803 53.44 -22.39 15.09
N ALA A 804 53.42 -23.14 13.99
CA ALA A 804 53.39 -22.57 12.64
C ALA A 804 52.04 -21.90 12.33
N LEU A 805 50.95 -22.46 12.83
CA LEU A 805 49.62 -21.87 12.71
C LEU A 805 49.54 -20.55 13.49
N GLN A 806 50.04 -20.53 14.73
CA GLN A 806 50.03 -19.33 15.57
C GLN A 806 50.90 -18.22 14.97
N ALA A 807 52.08 -18.54 14.44
CA ALA A 807 52.97 -17.56 13.83
C ALA A 807 52.33 -16.86 12.61
N ASP A 808 51.61 -17.60 11.75
CA ASP A 808 50.85 -17.00 10.64
C ASP A 808 49.71 -16.12 11.17
N VAL A 809 48.97 -16.56 12.18
CA VAL A 809 47.85 -15.79 12.77
C VAL A 809 48.35 -14.50 13.42
N ASP A 810 49.49 -14.52 14.12
CA ASP A 810 50.09 -13.33 14.73
C ASP A 810 50.39 -12.26 13.68
N VAL A 811 50.90 -12.67 12.51
CA VAL A 811 51.14 -11.76 11.37
C VAL A 811 49.81 -11.22 10.84
N LEU A 812 48.79 -12.06 10.66
CA LEU A 812 47.48 -11.61 10.16
C LEU A 812 46.79 -10.64 11.13
N VAL A 813 46.90 -10.87 12.43
CA VAL A 813 46.43 -9.99 13.51
C VAL A 813 47.17 -8.66 13.50
N LYS A 814 48.51 -8.68 13.33
CA LYS A 814 49.35 -7.47 13.19
C LYS A 814 48.88 -6.57 12.05
N HIS A 815 48.54 -7.15 10.89
CA HIS A 815 48.02 -6.42 9.72
C HIS A 815 46.51 -6.13 9.81
N ARG A 816 45.81 -6.61 10.84
CA ARG A 816 44.36 -6.42 11.04
C ARG A 816 43.54 -6.78 9.79
N VAL A 817 43.89 -7.91 9.18
CA VAL A 817 43.27 -8.39 7.94
C VAL A 817 41.75 -8.48 8.08
N LYS A 818 41.02 -8.08 7.03
CA LYS A 818 39.55 -7.96 7.10
C LYS A 818 38.83 -9.28 6.89
N ILE A 819 39.43 -10.20 6.14
CA ILE A 819 38.83 -11.48 5.79
C ILE A 819 39.90 -12.56 5.68
N VAL A 820 39.63 -13.74 6.23
CA VAL A 820 40.51 -14.92 6.18
C VAL A 820 39.69 -16.13 5.72
N LEU A 821 40.31 -16.98 4.91
CA LEU A 821 39.75 -18.30 4.58
C LEU A 821 40.49 -19.38 5.38
N ALA A 822 39.75 -20.23 6.09
CA ALA A 822 40.29 -21.43 6.72
C ALA A 822 39.99 -22.64 5.83
N SER A 823 41.03 -23.44 5.54
CA SER A 823 40.90 -24.63 4.71
C SER A 823 41.51 -25.88 5.34
N VAL A 824 41.01 -27.04 4.94
CA VAL A 824 41.55 -28.36 5.31
C VAL A 824 41.61 -28.60 6.84
N GLY A 825 40.57 -28.23 7.59
CA GLY A 825 40.46 -28.52 9.03
C GLY A 825 39.42 -27.65 9.74
N SER A 826 39.36 -27.74 11.07
CA SER A 826 38.44 -26.92 11.87
C SER A 826 39.03 -25.52 12.09
N PRO A 827 38.28 -24.42 11.87
CA PRO A 827 38.74 -23.06 12.11
C PRO A 827 38.76 -22.66 13.61
N GLU A 828 38.23 -23.50 14.49
CA GLU A 828 38.01 -23.24 15.92
C GLU A 828 39.22 -22.63 16.65
N ALA A 829 40.44 -23.06 16.31
CA ALA A 829 41.66 -22.60 16.97
C ALA A 829 42.05 -21.14 16.66
N ILE A 830 41.60 -20.60 15.52
CA ILE A 830 42.02 -19.26 15.04
C ILE A 830 40.91 -18.21 15.16
N ILE A 831 39.65 -18.64 15.28
CA ILE A 831 38.47 -17.76 15.29
C ILE A 831 38.59 -16.67 16.37
N PRO A 832 38.85 -16.97 17.66
CA PRO A 832 38.83 -15.94 18.70
C PRO A 832 39.81 -14.79 18.44
N GLN A 833 41.06 -15.12 18.07
CA GLN A 833 42.12 -14.12 17.84
C GLN A 833 41.84 -13.26 16.60
N LEU A 834 41.25 -13.84 15.55
CA LEU A 834 40.87 -13.11 14.35
C LEU A 834 39.63 -12.23 14.59
N HIS A 835 38.67 -12.70 15.38
CA HIS A 835 37.50 -11.91 15.78
C HIS A 835 37.88 -10.69 16.62
N ASP A 836 38.89 -10.78 17.49
CA ASP A 836 39.38 -9.66 18.31
C ASP A 836 39.86 -8.45 17.48
N VAL A 837 40.32 -8.67 16.25
CA VAL A 837 40.70 -7.59 15.32
C VAL A 837 39.60 -7.21 14.33
N GLY A 838 38.43 -7.82 14.44
CA GLY A 838 37.27 -7.60 13.56
C GLY A 838 37.40 -8.29 12.21
N CYS A 839 38.15 -9.40 12.13
CA CYS A 839 38.30 -10.19 10.91
C CYS A 839 37.10 -11.12 10.69
N THR A 840 36.63 -11.24 9.45
CA THR A 840 35.64 -12.25 9.03
C THR A 840 36.32 -13.56 8.67
N VAL A 841 35.92 -14.67 9.28
CA VAL A 841 36.49 -16.01 9.05
C VAL A 841 35.56 -16.84 8.18
N LEU A 842 35.95 -17.06 6.93
CA LEU A 842 35.30 -17.98 6.01
C LEU A 842 35.89 -19.38 6.15
N THR A 843 35.09 -20.43 5.94
CA THR A 843 35.56 -21.83 5.96
C THR A 843 35.11 -22.60 4.73
N ASP A 844 36.04 -23.33 4.10
CA ASP A 844 35.69 -24.20 2.98
C ASP A 844 34.99 -25.49 3.43
N VAL A 845 33.91 -25.85 2.73
CA VAL A 845 33.09 -27.02 3.06
C VAL A 845 32.68 -27.78 1.82
N ALA A 846 32.96 -29.08 1.81
CA ALA A 846 32.64 -29.97 0.69
C ALA A 846 31.40 -30.86 0.94
N THR A 847 30.82 -30.82 2.16
CA THR A 847 29.64 -31.63 2.54
C THR A 847 28.75 -30.88 3.53
N MET A 848 27.47 -31.25 3.65
CA MET A 848 26.56 -30.69 4.66
C MET A 848 27.07 -30.87 6.09
N ARG A 849 27.69 -32.02 6.40
CA ARG A 849 28.29 -32.27 7.72
C ARG A 849 29.44 -31.30 8.04
N HIS A 850 30.23 -30.92 7.02
CA HIS A 850 31.28 -29.91 7.19
C HIS A 850 30.65 -28.52 7.43
N ALA A 851 29.60 -28.17 6.70
CA ALA A 851 28.86 -26.93 6.91
C ALA A 851 28.30 -26.82 8.34
N GLU A 852 27.57 -27.84 8.81
CA GLU A 852 27.02 -27.88 10.17
C GLU A 852 28.09 -27.75 11.25
N LYS A 853 29.26 -28.38 11.06
CA LYS A 853 30.37 -28.28 12.00
C LYS A 853 30.98 -26.88 11.99
N ALA A 854 31.24 -26.30 10.82
CA ALA A 854 31.79 -24.96 10.69
C ALA A 854 30.89 -23.90 11.33
N ILE A 855 29.56 -23.99 11.11
CA ILE A 855 28.57 -23.12 11.75
C ILE A 855 28.63 -23.24 13.27
N ARG A 856 28.69 -24.48 13.79
CA ARG A 856 28.69 -24.74 15.24
C ARG A 856 29.90 -24.15 15.96
N VAL A 857 31.07 -24.18 15.32
CA VAL A 857 32.31 -23.64 15.90
C VAL A 857 32.47 -22.13 15.70
N GLY A 858 31.48 -21.47 15.09
CA GLY A 858 31.42 -20.01 14.98
C GLY A 858 32.09 -19.43 13.73
N ALA A 859 32.21 -20.19 12.64
CA ALA A 859 32.64 -19.62 11.36
C ALA A 859 31.63 -18.56 10.87
N ASP A 860 32.13 -17.42 10.41
CA ASP A 860 31.28 -16.30 9.98
C ASP A 860 30.65 -16.55 8.62
N GLY A 861 31.29 -17.35 7.76
CA GLY A 861 30.77 -17.70 6.43
C GLY A 861 31.32 -19.02 5.89
N LEU A 862 30.65 -19.54 4.87
CA LEU A 862 30.94 -20.86 4.27
C LEU A 862 31.28 -20.73 2.79
N VAL A 863 32.35 -21.38 2.35
CA VAL A 863 32.67 -21.52 0.92
C VAL A 863 32.35 -22.95 0.48
N LEU A 864 31.30 -23.10 -0.31
CA LEU A 864 30.79 -24.39 -0.75
C LEU A 864 31.66 -24.91 -1.91
N LEU A 865 32.53 -25.86 -1.61
CA LEU A 865 33.30 -26.60 -2.62
C LEU A 865 32.34 -27.57 -3.31
N SER A 866 31.88 -27.23 -4.50
CA SER A 866 30.99 -28.04 -5.33
C SER A 866 31.76 -28.78 -6.43
N ALA A 867 31.07 -29.66 -7.13
CA ALA A 867 31.63 -30.41 -8.25
C ALA A 867 32.23 -29.47 -9.33
N GLY A 868 33.50 -29.68 -9.65
CA GLY A 868 34.20 -28.93 -10.70
C GLY A 868 35.07 -27.77 -10.22
N ALA A 869 35.21 -27.56 -8.90
CA ALA A 869 36.23 -26.66 -8.35
C ALA A 869 37.65 -27.17 -8.69
N GLY A 870 38.58 -26.26 -8.99
CA GLY A 870 39.96 -26.63 -9.31
C GLY A 870 40.79 -26.92 -8.06
N GLY A 871 41.69 -27.91 -8.11
CA GLY A 871 42.36 -28.39 -6.91
C GLY A 871 41.37 -29.16 -6.03
N GLN A 872 41.37 -28.95 -4.71
CA GLN A 872 40.42 -29.61 -3.81
C GLN A 872 38.97 -29.28 -4.20
N THR A 873 38.15 -30.31 -4.41
CA THR A 873 36.78 -30.17 -4.90
C THR A 873 35.80 -31.01 -4.07
N GLY A 874 34.54 -30.62 -4.08
CA GLY A 874 33.45 -31.45 -3.58
C GLY A 874 32.79 -32.23 -4.71
N TRP A 875 31.85 -33.11 -4.36
CA TRP A 875 31.10 -33.93 -5.32
C TRP A 875 29.65 -33.48 -5.49
N LEU A 876 29.16 -32.63 -4.58
CA LEU A 876 27.78 -32.14 -4.60
C LEU A 876 27.57 -31.16 -5.77
N ASN A 877 26.41 -31.27 -6.43
CA ASN A 877 25.97 -30.29 -7.42
C ASN A 877 25.77 -28.92 -6.75
N GLY A 878 26.32 -27.86 -7.34
CA GLY A 878 26.27 -26.50 -6.78
C GLY A 878 24.86 -25.98 -6.52
N LEU A 879 23.91 -26.22 -7.44
CA LEU A 879 22.51 -25.78 -7.30
C LEU A 879 21.87 -26.41 -6.06
N SER A 880 22.00 -27.72 -5.92
CA SER A 880 21.43 -28.45 -4.78
C SER A 880 22.15 -28.13 -3.47
N PHE A 881 23.47 -27.98 -3.50
CA PHE A 881 24.26 -27.75 -2.30
C PHE A 881 23.94 -26.39 -1.67
N VAL A 882 23.85 -25.33 -2.47
CA VAL A 882 23.47 -24.00 -2.00
C VAL A 882 22.08 -24.01 -1.37
N ARG A 883 21.10 -24.66 -2.00
CA ARG A 883 19.73 -24.76 -1.45
C ARG A 883 19.68 -25.55 -0.14
N ALA A 884 20.47 -26.62 -0.03
CA ALA A 884 20.57 -27.40 1.20
C ALA A 884 21.19 -26.59 2.34
N VAL A 885 22.29 -25.87 2.10
CA VAL A 885 22.93 -25.01 3.11
C VAL A 885 22.01 -23.86 3.52
N ARG A 886 21.35 -23.20 2.57
CA ARG A 886 20.40 -22.11 2.85
C ARG A 886 19.16 -22.54 3.63
N SER A 887 18.87 -23.84 3.73
CA SER A 887 17.79 -24.32 4.61
C SER A 887 18.16 -24.31 6.09
N ILE A 888 19.45 -24.22 6.42
CA ILE A 888 19.97 -24.28 7.80
C ILE A 888 20.88 -23.10 8.17
N TYR A 889 21.20 -22.21 7.24
CA TYR A 889 22.19 -21.15 7.44
C TYR A 889 21.89 -19.87 6.64
N ASP A 890 21.75 -18.77 7.38
CA ASP A 890 21.45 -17.44 6.84
C ASP A 890 22.69 -16.53 6.69
N GLY A 891 23.86 -16.94 7.22
CA GLY A 891 25.11 -16.16 7.11
C GLY A 891 25.77 -16.21 5.72
N PRO A 892 26.93 -15.57 5.52
CA PRO A 892 27.57 -15.49 4.20
C PRO A 892 27.93 -16.86 3.58
N VAL A 893 27.50 -17.08 2.34
CA VAL A 893 27.73 -18.33 1.58
C VAL A 893 28.37 -18.03 0.23
N GLY A 894 29.59 -18.51 0.01
CA GLY A 894 30.26 -18.51 -1.28
C GLY A 894 30.08 -19.81 -2.06
N LEU A 895 29.98 -19.76 -3.38
CA LEU A 895 30.05 -20.97 -4.23
C LEU A 895 31.40 -21.07 -4.93
N ALA A 896 32.02 -22.25 -4.87
CA ALA A 896 33.24 -22.58 -5.60
C ALA A 896 33.00 -23.83 -6.47
N GLY A 897 33.38 -23.74 -7.75
CA GLY A 897 33.16 -24.80 -8.76
C GLY A 897 32.06 -24.46 -9.75
N GLY A 898 32.34 -24.68 -11.04
CA GLY A 898 31.39 -24.41 -12.13
C GLY A 898 31.13 -22.93 -12.45
N LEU A 899 31.90 -22.00 -11.89
CA LEU A 899 31.81 -20.56 -12.16
C LEU A 899 32.80 -20.13 -13.25
N SER A 900 32.34 -20.05 -14.50
CA SER A 900 33.15 -19.74 -15.69
C SER A 900 33.35 -18.24 -15.94
N ASP A 901 32.31 -17.44 -15.66
CA ASP A 901 32.12 -16.09 -16.19
C ASP A 901 31.18 -15.27 -15.28
N GLY A 902 30.90 -14.02 -15.67
CA GLY A 902 29.98 -13.14 -14.94
C GLY A 902 28.53 -13.62 -14.91
N HIS A 903 28.06 -14.37 -15.91
CA HIS A 903 26.71 -14.94 -15.93
C HIS A 903 26.55 -16.04 -14.88
N ALA A 904 27.55 -16.92 -14.77
CA ALA A 904 27.60 -17.96 -13.75
C ALA A 904 27.69 -17.35 -12.34
N LEU A 905 28.45 -16.25 -12.18
CA LEU A 905 28.51 -15.49 -10.93
C LEU A 905 27.14 -14.89 -10.55
N TRP A 906 26.43 -14.30 -11.50
CA TRP A 906 25.07 -13.79 -11.29
C TRP A 906 24.08 -14.92 -10.98
N ALA A 907 24.16 -16.06 -11.66
CA ALA A 907 23.33 -17.22 -11.39
C ALA A 907 23.53 -17.74 -9.95
N ALA A 908 24.78 -17.77 -9.45
CA ALA A 908 25.07 -18.12 -8.05
C ALA A 908 24.44 -17.11 -7.08
N ARG A 909 24.49 -15.81 -7.39
CA ARG A 909 23.82 -14.76 -6.60
C ARG A 909 22.30 -14.95 -6.56
N VAL A 910 21.67 -15.24 -7.70
CA VAL A 910 20.22 -15.53 -7.79
C VAL A 910 19.82 -16.79 -7.02
N LEU A 911 20.67 -17.81 -7.03
CA LEU A 911 20.45 -19.06 -6.29
C LEU A 911 20.47 -18.87 -4.76
N GLY A 912 21.14 -17.81 -4.31
CA GLY A 912 21.22 -17.38 -2.91
C GLY A 912 22.64 -17.36 -2.36
N CYS A 913 23.70 -17.41 -3.16
CA CYS A 913 25.07 -17.17 -2.67
C CYS A 913 25.33 -15.67 -2.46
N ASP A 914 26.28 -15.35 -1.57
CA ASP A 914 26.79 -14.01 -1.29
C ASP A 914 27.91 -13.60 -2.24
N PHE A 915 28.76 -14.55 -2.61
CA PHE A 915 29.89 -14.35 -3.51
C PHE A 915 30.22 -15.63 -4.29
N GLY A 916 30.96 -15.49 -5.38
CA GLY A 916 31.57 -16.60 -6.09
C GLY A 916 33.06 -16.70 -5.79
N MET A 917 33.63 -17.90 -5.89
CA MET A 917 35.07 -18.11 -5.81
C MET A 917 35.58 -18.81 -7.08
N MET A 918 36.47 -18.14 -7.82
CA MET A 918 37.01 -18.61 -9.10
C MET A 918 38.53 -18.74 -9.01
N GLY A 919 39.07 -19.92 -9.33
CA GLY A 919 40.52 -20.14 -9.38
C GLY A 919 41.06 -20.26 -10.79
N THR A 920 40.50 -21.19 -11.56
CA THR A 920 41.03 -21.59 -12.89
C THR A 920 41.17 -20.43 -13.87
N ARG A 921 40.23 -19.49 -13.89
CA ARG A 921 40.27 -18.29 -14.72
C ARG A 921 41.52 -17.43 -14.45
N PHE A 922 42.00 -17.40 -13.21
CA PHE A 922 43.15 -16.59 -12.79
C PHE A 922 44.50 -17.31 -12.94
N ILE A 923 44.53 -18.62 -13.26
CA ILE A 923 45.78 -19.34 -13.49
C ILE A 923 46.51 -18.77 -14.70
N ALA A 924 45.79 -18.60 -15.81
CA ALA A 924 46.30 -18.07 -17.08
C ALA A 924 46.35 -16.53 -17.10
N THR A 925 46.87 -15.92 -16.03
CA THR A 925 47.08 -14.47 -15.96
C THR A 925 48.56 -14.10 -15.98
N HIS A 926 48.92 -12.90 -16.42
CA HIS A 926 50.33 -12.45 -16.41
C HIS A 926 50.92 -12.42 -14.99
N GLU A 927 50.13 -11.99 -14.01
CA GLU A 927 50.50 -11.78 -12.62
C GLU A 927 50.54 -13.07 -11.78
N SER A 928 49.94 -14.16 -12.29
CA SER A 928 49.99 -15.48 -11.68
C SER A 928 51.42 -16.03 -11.65
N LEU A 929 51.80 -16.66 -10.52
CA LEU A 929 53.09 -17.34 -10.33
C LEU A 929 53.16 -18.70 -11.05
N ALA A 930 52.08 -19.14 -11.70
CA ALA A 930 52.06 -20.40 -12.43
C ALA A 930 53.17 -20.42 -13.52
N PRO A 931 53.86 -21.54 -13.74
CA PRO A 931 54.79 -21.69 -14.85
C PRO A 931 54.09 -21.43 -16.19
N GLN A 932 54.82 -20.90 -17.19
CA GLN A 932 54.24 -20.61 -18.50
C GLN A 932 53.55 -21.83 -19.14
N GLY A 933 54.13 -23.03 -18.94
CA GLY A 933 53.52 -24.29 -19.39
C GLY A 933 52.17 -24.58 -18.74
N HIS A 934 51.99 -24.26 -17.46
CA HIS A 934 50.72 -24.44 -16.75
C HIS A 934 49.66 -23.47 -17.28
N LYS A 935 50.02 -22.20 -17.47
CA LYS A 935 49.13 -21.19 -18.08
C LYS A 935 48.65 -21.63 -19.46
N GLN A 936 49.57 -22.07 -20.32
CA GLN A 936 49.24 -22.52 -21.67
C GLN A 936 48.42 -23.81 -21.67
N MET A 937 48.68 -24.74 -20.76
CA MET A 937 47.91 -25.97 -20.65
C MET A 937 46.46 -25.71 -20.22
N VAL A 938 46.22 -24.73 -19.35
CA VAL A 938 44.85 -24.30 -19.02
C VAL A 938 44.13 -23.73 -20.24
N VAL A 939 44.80 -22.90 -21.05
CA VAL A 939 44.25 -22.33 -22.29
C VAL A 939 43.92 -23.44 -23.32
N ASN A 940 44.74 -24.48 -23.39
CA ASN A 940 44.59 -25.53 -24.38
C ASN A 940 43.60 -26.65 -23.95
N ALA A 941 43.18 -26.68 -22.68
CA ALA A 941 42.41 -27.78 -22.12
C ALA A 941 40.90 -27.58 -22.30
N GLY A 942 40.20 -28.65 -22.72
CA GLY A 942 38.75 -28.75 -22.65
C GLY A 942 38.27 -29.26 -21.28
N ILE A 943 36.95 -29.21 -21.06
CA ILE A 943 36.34 -29.69 -19.81
C ILE A 943 36.61 -31.19 -19.56
N ASP A 944 36.69 -32.01 -20.62
CA ASP A 944 36.98 -33.45 -20.55
C ASP A 944 38.45 -33.76 -20.19
N ASP A 945 39.33 -32.76 -20.26
CA ASP A 945 40.75 -32.87 -19.88
C ASP A 945 40.97 -32.70 -18.37
N ILE A 946 39.89 -32.56 -17.60
CA ILE A 946 39.95 -32.51 -16.14
C ILE A 946 39.71 -33.90 -15.56
N LEU A 947 40.65 -34.35 -14.73
CA LEU A 947 40.57 -35.62 -14.01
C LEU A 947 40.34 -35.39 -12.52
N LEU A 948 39.23 -35.92 -12.00
CA LEU A 948 38.99 -36.03 -10.57
C LEU A 948 39.70 -37.27 -10.02
N THR A 949 40.60 -37.09 -9.04
CA THR A 949 41.25 -38.21 -8.37
C THR A 949 41.64 -37.89 -6.92
N LYS A 950 41.59 -38.91 -6.05
CA LYS A 950 42.14 -38.88 -4.68
C LYS A 950 43.59 -39.34 -4.60
N ALA A 951 44.09 -40.02 -5.63
CA ALA A 951 45.36 -40.72 -5.58
C ALA A 951 46.54 -39.75 -5.41
N ILE A 952 46.43 -38.53 -5.93
CA ILE A 952 47.54 -37.57 -5.87
C ILE A 952 47.67 -36.99 -4.47
N ASN A 953 46.61 -36.50 -3.82
CA ASN A 953 46.71 -35.73 -2.58
C ASN A 953 45.97 -36.31 -1.35
N GLY A 954 45.22 -37.40 -1.53
CA GLY A 954 44.43 -38.07 -0.50
C GLY A 954 43.04 -37.48 -0.26
N PHE A 955 42.60 -36.51 -1.08
CA PHE A 955 41.27 -35.90 -1.07
C PHE A 955 40.76 -35.70 -2.50
N ASP A 956 39.45 -35.48 -2.67
CA ASP A 956 38.88 -35.26 -4.00
C ASP A 956 39.47 -33.99 -4.60
N ALA A 957 40.18 -34.11 -5.73
CA ALA A 957 40.75 -32.97 -6.42
C ALA A 957 40.80 -33.12 -7.94
N ASN A 958 40.62 -31.99 -8.62
CA ASN A 958 40.65 -31.88 -10.08
C ASN A 958 42.03 -31.47 -10.59
N TYR A 959 42.53 -32.25 -11.56
CA TYR A 959 43.84 -32.13 -12.19
C TYR A 959 43.75 -32.06 -13.70
N LEU A 960 44.69 -31.35 -14.33
CA LEU A 960 44.86 -31.36 -15.78
C LEU A 960 45.42 -32.72 -16.19
N ARG A 961 44.63 -33.49 -16.95
CA ARG A 961 44.99 -34.82 -17.44
C ARG A 961 46.33 -34.82 -18.18
N GLN A 962 46.57 -33.81 -19.02
CA GLN A 962 47.81 -33.73 -19.79
C GLN A 962 49.05 -33.62 -18.89
N SER A 963 49.00 -32.84 -17.80
CA SER A 963 50.14 -32.74 -16.86
C SER A 963 50.49 -34.06 -16.19
N ILE A 964 49.50 -34.95 -16.00
CA ILE A 964 49.70 -36.30 -15.45
C ILE A 964 50.37 -37.21 -16.48
N LEU A 965 49.93 -37.12 -17.75
CA LEU A 965 50.50 -37.88 -18.85
C LEU A 965 51.94 -37.46 -19.15
N ASP A 966 52.25 -36.16 -19.07
CA ASP A 966 53.58 -35.60 -19.33
C ASP A 966 54.64 -36.11 -18.34
N VAL A 967 54.24 -36.47 -17.13
CA VAL A 967 55.11 -37.07 -16.11
C VAL A 967 55.10 -38.61 -16.12
N GLY A 968 54.41 -39.23 -17.08
CA GLY A 968 54.39 -40.68 -17.30
C GLY A 968 53.55 -41.48 -16.29
N LEU A 969 52.58 -40.86 -15.61
CA LEU A 969 51.66 -41.57 -14.71
C LEU A 969 50.49 -42.18 -15.49
N ASP A 970 50.17 -43.45 -15.19
CA ASP A 970 49.01 -44.14 -15.75
C ASP A 970 47.70 -43.65 -15.11
N LEU A 971 46.76 -43.22 -15.95
CA LEU A 971 45.44 -42.77 -15.53
C LEU A 971 44.61 -43.89 -14.87
N ALA A 972 44.84 -45.15 -15.24
CA ALA A 972 44.15 -46.29 -14.63
C ALA A 972 44.56 -46.51 -13.16
N GLU A 973 45.84 -46.29 -12.83
CA GLU A 973 46.34 -46.39 -11.45
C GLU A 973 45.80 -45.28 -10.54
N LEU A 974 45.43 -44.13 -11.12
CA LEU A 974 44.89 -42.98 -10.39
C LEU A 974 43.39 -43.10 -10.07
N GLN A 975 42.74 -44.20 -10.46
CA GLN A 975 41.36 -44.52 -10.03
C GLN A 975 41.30 -45.23 -8.68
N ILE A 976 42.44 -45.70 -8.15
CA ILE A 976 42.52 -46.36 -6.84
C ILE A 976 42.72 -45.28 -5.75
N PRO A 977 41.79 -45.09 -4.79
CA PRO A 977 41.94 -44.07 -3.75
C PRO A 977 43.09 -44.40 -2.80
N LEU A 978 43.98 -43.44 -2.53
CA LEU A 978 45.03 -43.55 -1.49
C LEU A 978 44.66 -42.75 -0.25
N SER A 979 45.09 -43.19 0.93
CA SER A 979 45.00 -42.37 2.15
C SER A 979 45.93 -41.15 2.06
N VAL A 980 45.69 -40.11 2.86
CA VAL A 980 46.51 -38.88 2.87
C VAL A 980 47.99 -39.19 3.15
N ASP A 981 48.27 -40.15 4.04
CA ASP A 981 49.64 -40.52 4.40
C ASP A 981 50.33 -41.36 3.32
N GLU A 982 49.61 -42.25 2.64
CA GLU A 982 50.12 -43.02 1.49
C GLU A 982 50.36 -42.12 0.28
N ALA A 983 49.42 -41.22 -0.01
CA ALA A 983 49.58 -40.24 -1.05
C ALA A 983 50.82 -39.38 -0.76
N ARG A 984 51.00 -38.90 0.50
CA ARG A 984 52.19 -38.16 0.91
C ARG A 984 53.44 -38.98 0.61
N LYS A 985 53.55 -40.22 1.06
CA LYS A 985 54.71 -41.08 0.75
C LYS A 985 54.99 -41.23 -0.75
N ARG A 986 53.95 -41.33 -1.60
CA ARG A 986 54.08 -41.52 -3.05
C ARG A 986 54.43 -40.23 -3.82
N PHE A 987 54.11 -39.05 -3.27
CA PHE A 987 54.16 -37.78 -4.00
C PHE A 987 54.70 -36.59 -3.15
N SER A 988 55.42 -36.83 -2.05
CA SER A 988 56.02 -35.80 -1.16
C SER A 988 57.53 -35.62 -1.37
N ALA A 989 58.02 -34.44 -0.99
CA ALA A 989 59.37 -33.95 -1.24
C ALA A 989 60.54 -34.59 -0.44
N ASP A 990 60.35 -35.58 0.46
CA ASP A 990 61.45 -35.99 1.38
C ASP A 990 61.83 -37.48 1.45
N LEU A 991 61.31 -38.36 0.58
CA LEU A 991 61.75 -39.76 0.55
C LEU A 991 62.03 -40.21 -0.89
N ALA A 992 63.33 -40.30 -1.23
CA ALA A 992 63.90 -40.99 -2.38
C ALA A 992 63.74 -40.41 -3.80
N GLY A 993 63.65 -39.08 -3.97
CA GLY A 993 64.14 -38.34 -5.16
C GLY A 993 63.80 -38.81 -6.59
N THR A 994 62.81 -39.68 -6.82
CA THR A 994 62.60 -40.37 -8.11
C THR A 994 61.13 -40.48 -8.52
N GLY A 995 60.30 -39.46 -8.21
CA GLY A 995 58.90 -39.41 -8.63
C GLY A 995 58.37 -37.98 -8.88
N PRO A 996 57.25 -37.83 -9.62
CA PRO A 996 56.68 -36.53 -9.97
C PRO A 996 56.14 -35.76 -8.77
N LYS A 997 56.39 -34.45 -8.75
CA LYS A 997 56.06 -33.55 -7.64
C LYS A 997 54.68 -32.91 -7.83
N ARG A 998 53.86 -32.94 -6.77
CA ARG A 998 52.57 -32.25 -6.73
C ARG A 998 52.75 -30.76 -6.93
N TRP A 999 51.87 -30.14 -7.72
CA TRP A 999 51.81 -28.70 -7.98
C TRP A 999 53.02 -28.11 -8.73
N THR A 1000 54.13 -28.84 -8.82
CA THR A 1000 55.29 -28.48 -9.64
C THR A 1000 55.24 -29.18 -11.00
N ASP A 1001 55.07 -30.51 -10.99
CA ASP A 1001 55.07 -31.33 -12.21
C ASP A 1001 53.65 -31.77 -12.62
N ILE A 1002 52.71 -31.81 -11.66
CA ILE A 1002 51.29 -32.14 -11.89
C ILE A 1002 50.43 -30.95 -11.49
N TRP A 1003 49.61 -30.46 -12.41
CA TRP A 1003 48.91 -29.18 -12.28
C TRP A 1003 47.40 -29.35 -12.11
N SER A 1004 46.79 -28.50 -11.30
CA SER A 1004 45.32 -28.45 -11.15
C SER A 1004 44.65 -27.42 -12.04
N ALA A 1005 43.43 -27.76 -12.41
CA ALA A 1005 42.42 -26.84 -12.92
C ALA A 1005 41.03 -27.43 -12.63
N GLY A 1006 40.00 -26.59 -12.63
CA GLY A 1006 38.60 -27.00 -12.46
C GLY A 1006 37.91 -27.16 -13.81
N HIS A 1007 36.63 -27.53 -13.80
CA HIS A 1007 35.84 -27.70 -15.02
C HIS A 1007 35.68 -26.42 -15.85
N THR A 1008 36.00 -25.26 -15.28
CA THR A 1008 35.88 -23.96 -15.94
C THR A 1008 37.07 -23.61 -16.84
N VAL A 1009 37.98 -24.56 -17.09
CA VAL A 1009 39.03 -24.43 -18.13
C VAL A 1009 38.46 -24.04 -19.48
N SER A 1010 37.25 -24.52 -19.81
CA SER A 1010 36.57 -24.22 -21.07
C SER A 1010 36.28 -22.73 -21.30
N ALA A 1011 36.31 -21.92 -20.24
CA ALA A 1011 36.16 -20.48 -20.39
C ALA A 1011 37.46 -19.82 -20.84
N VAL A 1012 38.62 -20.39 -20.48
CA VAL A 1012 39.94 -19.75 -20.63
C VAL A 1012 40.46 -19.89 -22.06
N SER A 1013 40.40 -18.80 -22.83
CA SER A 1013 40.80 -18.77 -24.24
C SER A 1013 42.21 -18.24 -24.48
N GLU A 1014 42.77 -17.45 -23.55
CA GLU A 1014 44.07 -16.83 -23.70
C GLU A 1014 44.73 -16.50 -22.35
N ILE A 1015 45.99 -16.06 -22.40
CA ILE A 1015 46.73 -15.53 -21.25
C ILE A 1015 46.62 -14.01 -21.28
N GLN A 1016 46.01 -13.42 -20.27
CA GLN A 1016 45.73 -11.97 -20.19
C GLN A 1016 46.02 -11.40 -18.80
N SER A 1017 45.83 -10.10 -18.56
CA SER A 1017 46.03 -9.55 -17.22
C SER A 1017 44.91 -9.96 -16.27
N ALA A 1018 45.22 -10.11 -14.98
CA ALA A 1018 44.22 -10.39 -13.96
C ALA A 1018 43.18 -9.27 -13.84
N GLY A 1019 43.57 -8.03 -14.17
CA GLY A 1019 42.65 -6.90 -14.17
C GLY A 1019 41.61 -6.97 -15.30
N GLU A 1020 42.03 -7.34 -16.51
CA GLU A 1020 41.13 -7.57 -17.65
C GLU A 1020 40.15 -8.70 -17.36
N VAL A 1021 40.62 -9.81 -16.74
CA VAL A 1021 39.73 -10.89 -16.29
C VAL A 1021 38.62 -10.37 -15.36
N VAL A 1022 38.96 -9.50 -14.40
CA VAL A 1022 37.96 -8.92 -13.49
C VAL A 1022 37.01 -7.98 -14.22
N ASP A 1023 37.52 -7.17 -15.16
CA ASP A 1023 36.73 -6.26 -15.97
C ASP A 1023 35.71 -7.03 -16.83
N GLU A 1024 36.14 -8.09 -17.53
CA GLU A 1024 35.28 -8.99 -18.31
C GLU A 1024 34.16 -9.59 -17.46
N ILE A 1025 34.52 -10.22 -16.33
CA ILE A 1025 33.55 -10.86 -15.44
C ILE A 1025 32.55 -9.82 -14.91
N ALA A 1026 33.01 -8.60 -14.63
CA ALA A 1026 32.14 -7.53 -14.15
C ALA A 1026 31.14 -7.08 -15.21
N ASP A 1027 31.59 -6.90 -16.44
CA ASP A 1027 30.73 -6.47 -17.54
C ASP A 1027 29.69 -7.56 -17.88
N GLU A 1028 30.12 -8.83 -17.91
CA GLU A 1028 29.23 -9.99 -18.06
C GLU A 1028 28.23 -10.10 -16.90
N TYR A 1029 28.68 -9.89 -15.66
CA TYR A 1029 27.82 -9.95 -14.47
C TYR A 1029 26.72 -8.89 -14.51
N HIS A 1030 27.07 -7.65 -14.83
CA HIS A 1030 26.10 -6.57 -14.94
C HIS A 1030 25.17 -6.73 -16.16
N THR A 1031 25.68 -7.28 -17.27
CA THR A 1031 24.88 -7.64 -18.44
C THR A 1031 23.84 -8.70 -18.09
N ALA A 1032 24.26 -9.81 -17.49
CA ALA A 1032 23.37 -10.91 -17.07
C ALA A 1032 22.28 -10.43 -16.09
N MET A 1033 22.65 -9.54 -15.17
CA MET A 1033 21.74 -8.89 -14.23
C MET A 1033 20.71 -8.02 -14.95
N GLY A 1034 21.14 -7.22 -15.93
CA GLY A 1034 20.26 -6.39 -16.76
C GLY A 1034 19.29 -7.20 -17.61
N GLU A 1035 19.78 -8.25 -18.28
CA GLU A 1035 18.96 -9.16 -19.09
C GLU A 1035 17.92 -9.90 -18.25
N THR A 1036 18.29 -10.35 -17.05
CA THR A 1036 17.34 -10.96 -16.11
C THR A 1036 16.23 -9.97 -15.74
N GLY A 1037 16.58 -8.71 -15.48
CA GLY A 1037 15.61 -7.64 -15.22
C GLY A 1037 14.67 -7.38 -16.40
N ALA A 1038 15.20 -7.41 -17.63
CA ALA A 1038 14.41 -7.25 -18.86
C ALA A 1038 13.45 -8.43 -19.09
N LEU A 1039 13.90 -9.67 -18.90
CA LEU A 1039 13.07 -10.88 -19.03
C LEU A 1039 11.90 -10.89 -18.03
N VAL A 1040 12.16 -10.47 -16.78
CA VAL A 1040 11.11 -10.33 -15.76
C VAL A 1040 10.10 -9.23 -16.14
N SER A 1041 10.58 -8.11 -16.68
CA SER A 1041 9.73 -6.99 -17.11
C SER A 1041 8.88 -7.33 -18.34
N ALA A 1042 9.44 -8.08 -19.30
CA ALA A 1042 8.75 -8.51 -20.52
C ALA A 1042 7.68 -9.60 -20.28
N ALA A 1043 7.74 -10.32 -19.16
CA ALA A 1043 6.74 -11.32 -18.80
C ALA A 1043 5.40 -10.72 -18.30
N GLU A 1044 5.36 -9.44 -17.91
CA GLU A 1044 4.15 -8.79 -17.37
C GLU A 1044 3.05 -8.54 -18.43
N PRO A 1045 3.33 -7.99 -19.62
CA PRO A 1045 2.32 -7.82 -20.67
C PRO A 1045 1.82 -9.16 -21.24
N ALA A 1046 2.70 -10.15 -21.35
CA ALA A 1046 2.37 -11.48 -21.87
C ALA A 1046 1.41 -12.23 -20.92
N ALA A 1047 1.62 -12.14 -19.60
CA ALA A 1047 0.72 -12.69 -18.60
C ALA A 1047 -0.65 -12.00 -18.58
N GLN A 1048 -0.70 -10.67 -18.77
CA GLN A 1048 -1.96 -9.93 -18.88
C GLN A 1048 -2.74 -10.27 -20.18
N SER A 1049 -2.05 -10.44 -21.30
CA SER A 1049 -2.67 -10.84 -22.58
C SER A 1049 -3.21 -12.28 -22.57
N ALA A 1050 -2.53 -13.21 -21.87
CA ALA A 1050 -2.95 -14.60 -21.74
C ALA A 1050 -4.20 -14.77 -20.84
N ILE A 1051 -4.38 -13.85 -19.88
CA ILE A 1051 -5.60 -13.78 -19.04
C ILE A 1051 -6.79 -13.28 -19.88
N GLY A 1052 -6.59 -12.28 -20.76
CA GLY A 1052 -7.64 -11.79 -21.66
C GLY A 1052 -8.07 -12.79 -22.75
N ALA A 1053 -7.15 -13.62 -23.25
CA ALA A 1053 -7.45 -14.60 -24.30
C ALA A 1053 -8.22 -15.84 -23.81
N ARG A 1054 -8.18 -16.17 -22.50
CA ARG A 1054 -8.95 -17.29 -21.93
C ARG A 1054 -10.44 -16.96 -21.75
N ASP A 1055 -10.80 -15.68 -21.57
CA ASP A 1055 -12.21 -15.27 -21.43
C ASP A 1055 -13.00 -15.28 -22.75
N GLN A 1056 -12.33 -15.15 -23.90
CA GLN A 1056 -13.00 -15.19 -25.20
C GLN A 1056 -13.44 -16.60 -25.64
N ARG A 1057 -12.93 -17.67 -25.02
CA ARG A 1057 -13.31 -19.06 -25.38
C ARG A 1057 -14.60 -19.56 -24.69
N LYS A 1058 -15.28 -18.75 -23.88
CA LYS A 1058 -16.53 -19.11 -23.17
C LYS A 1058 -17.80 -18.42 -23.71
N ARG A 1059 -17.90 -18.13 -25.01
CA ARG A 1059 -19.21 -17.77 -25.62
C ARG A 1059 -19.98 -19.04 -26.04
N PRO A 1060 -21.26 -19.23 -25.64
CA PRO A 1060 -22.02 -20.40 -26.04
C PRO A 1060 -22.38 -20.32 -27.53
N ARG A 1061 -22.20 -21.44 -28.25
CA ARG A 1061 -22.78 -21.64 -29.59
C ARG A 1061 -24.31 -21.47 -29.50
N LYS A 1062 -24.86 -20.43 -30.15
CA LYS A 1062 -26.31 -20.30 -30.40
C LYS A 1062 -26.81 -21.56 -31.12
N LYS A 1063 -27.66 -22.34 -30.45
CA LYS A 1063 -28.48 -23.37 -31.08
C LYS A 1063 -29.51 -22.71 -32.00
N ARG A 1064 -29.49 -23.10 -33.27
CA ARG A 1064 -30.64 -23.00 -34.18
C ARG A 1064 -31.60 -24.15 -33.86
N GLY A 1065 -32.91 -23.91 -34.01
CA GLY A 1065 -33.91 -24.95 -34.19
C GLY A 1065 -35.18 -24.70 -33.39
N GLY A 1066 -36.28 -24.46 -34.10
CA GLY A 1066 -37.62 -24.21 -33.56
C GLY A 1066 -38.35 -25.46 -33.04
N GLY A 1067 -39.57 -25.22 -32.57
CA GLY A 1067 -40.46 -26.17 -31.91
C GLY A 1067 -41.18 -25.46 -30.79
#